data_AF-A0A417CWB5-F1
#
_entry.id   AF-A0A417CWB5-F1
#
_cell.length_a   1.000
_cell.length_b   1.000
_cell.length_c   1.000
_cell.angle_alpha   90.00
_cell.angle_beta   90.00
_cell.angle_gamma   90.00
#
_symmetry.space_group_name_H-M   'P 1'
#
loop_
_entity.id
_entity.type
_entity.pdbx_description
1 polymer ?
#
loop_
_entity_poly.entity_id
_entity_poly.type
_entity_poly.pdbx_seq_one_letter_code
_entity_poly.pdbx_strand_id
1 'polypeptide(L)'
;MAGSDEIQAFDEVQENGEAAGTESVEAEGTTAQAEYYTAADGIVEITTRNEAGAVHTGSYLFDANGFLVTGIKTLAGTESANGAVGEFYFTASDSAQAYTEYNGQGAALVPWKTTLGQMKKDYWLWNKESRNFHYYGADGKTLTTAQLDEAAKANNTYTGYYKINDEYYCLDENGTPRTGDVTLTVNGVAAQYYFQPAETDQEIPGKMYRDGWKSFVGTAGEQWKYYDSGELDSSKIGQLMVHGVIVTDLDGHKDAENSYLIDKNGYLLKKTMKKATDGKYYLTDKNGCIYKNRIVTYKKKQYYVTETGARATWKKVWHRCPGAGNRMYYFGSTAGRIVKKTGWQKVTTSKGKFYGWFLFNKKGKHYANTLRNGYYFKADGRLASGVTVINGKSYFFKPSTSNTRNGQMVKNEMFVYKKKTYFADSKGVLRKSGWQKIDGNWYYFKNMSLVKNAFVKKGKKYGYVDATGKFTTGWVVVDNSQNLVRYINPDKKGFVQNESKWIDGKLYYFDKNGYRINDVTNIYKSGYTVEVDRVNGVMTIYADANRTIPVKTIRVSVGNPGTDTPTGRYKLTRYSRWQALMGPSWGQYGTHVDGAGQGGIFVHSIACGSANSYNLPVSAYLKLGSPASHGCIRTCVADAKWVYENCNGSTIYIFDGTYKSDEVFKGPLGRRAITPLKGIKNGGYYDPTDPAA
;
A
#
# COMPACT_ATOMS: atom_id res chain seq x y z
N MET A 1 21.48 41.74 34.51
CA MET A 1 22.33 42.01 33.34
C MET A 1 21.44 42.76 32.36
N ALA A 2 21.31 44.08 32.47
CA ALA A 2 22.25 45.14 32.04
C ALA A 2 22.46 45.09 30.51
N GLY A 3 22.25 46.12 29.69
CA GLY A 3 21.88 47.54 29.84
C GLY A 3 21.19 48.02 28.54
N SER A 4 20.39 49.09 28.58
CA SER A 4 20.75 50.52 28.29
C SER A 4 20.35 50.85 26.82
N ASP A 5 19.76 51.96 26.40
CA ASP A 5 19.71 53.38 26.82
C ASP A 5 18.38 54.01 26.29
N GLU A 6 17.59 54.72 27.11
CA GLU A 6 17.46 56.19 27.28
C GLU A 6 16.64 56.93 26.18
N ILE A 7 15.45 57.49 26.53
CA ILE A 7 15.12 58.93 26.81
C ILE A 7 14.82 59.72 25.50
N GLN A 8 13.79 60.56 25.30
CA GLN A 8 12.67 61.11 26.07
C GLN A 8 11.62 61.65 25.08
N ALA A 9 10.37 61.76 25.54
CA ALA A 9 9.28 62.50 24.90
C ALA A 9 9.47 64.02 25.02
N PHE A 10 8.87 64.80 24.09
CA PHE A 10 8.50 66.19 24.33
C PHE A 10 7.16 66.53 23.63
N ASP A 11 6.29 67.13 24.43
CA ASP A 11 4.96 67.67 24.14
C ASP A 11 5.00 69.04 23.43
N GLU A 12 3.83 69.42 22.93
CA GLU A 12 3.32 70.70 22.41
C GLU A 12 3.88 71.98 23.04
N VAL A 13 4.01 73.06 22.23
CA VAL A 13 3.64 74.44 22.59
C VAL A 13 3.31 75.26 21.32
N GLN A 14 2.18 75.99 21.34
CA GLN A 14 1.81 77.12 20.46
C GLN A 14 2.65 78.36 20.76
N GLU A 15 3.00 79.21 19.78
CA GLU A 15 2.83 80.68 19.94
C GLU A 15 3.07 81.49 18.66
N ASN A 16 2.46 82.69 18.68
CA ASN A 16 2.38 83.76 17.68
C ASN A 16 3.72 84.43 17.32
N GLY A 17 3.73 85.21 16.23
CA GLY A 17 4.73 86.26 16.02
C GLY A 17 4.60 87.03 14.70
N GLU A 18 4.01 88.22 14.73
CA GLU A 18 4.16 89.30 13.75
C GLU A 18 5.54 89.98 13.82
N ALA A 19 6.01 90.55 12.70
CA ALA A 19 6.79 91.81 12.53
C ALA A 19 7.59 91.73 11.19
N ALA A 20 7.38 92.58 10.17
CA ALA A 20 7.61 94.03 10.00
C ALA A 20 9.05 94.42 9.57
N GLY A 21 9.15 95.30 8.56
CA GLY A 21 10.34 96.09 8.18
C GLY A 21 10.72 96.02 6.69
N THR A 22 10.11 96.79 5.77
CA THR A 22 10.52 98.11 5.24
C THR A 22 11.99 98.30 4.87
N GLU A 23 12.27 98.62 3.59
CA GLU A 23 13.02 99.83 3.21
C GLU A 23 12.84 100.15 1.71
N SER A 24 12.67 101.45 1.45
CA SER A 24 12.45 102.13 0.18
C SER A 24 13.73 102.76 -0.34
N VAL A 25 13.94 102.81 -1.67
CA VAL A 25 14.73 103.87 -2.31
C VAL A 25 14.09 104.22 -3.66
N GLU A 26 13.79 105.50 -3.84
CA GLU A 26 13.27 106.11 -5.08
C GLU A 26 14.34 106.20 -6.17
N ALA A 27 13.91 106.09 -7.43
CA ALA A 27 14.54 106.76 -8.56
C ALA A 27 13.47 107.09 -9.61
N GLU A 28 13.31 108.39 -9.90
CA GLU A 28 12.44 108.91 -10.95
C GLU A 28 12.85 108.44 -12.35
N GLY A 29 11.89 108.15 -13.21
CA GLY A 29 12.13 108.00 -14.65
C GLY A 29 11.01 107.30 -15.43
N THR A 30 10.12 108.10 -16.03
CA THR A 30 9.16 107.74 -17.12
C THR A 30 8.13 106.65 -16.83
N THR A 31 6.89 107.08 -16.54
CA THR A 31 5.68 106.24 -16.58
C THR A 31 5.38 105.79 -18.01
N ALA A 32 5.89 104.62 -18.39
CA ALA A 32 5.19 103.77 -19.35
C ALA A 32 4.05 103.09 -18.59
N GLN A 33 2.80 103.33 -18.99
CA GLN A 33 1.68 102.51 -18.53
C GLN A 33 1.99 101.07 -18.93
N ALA A 34 2.21 100.19 -17.95
CA ALA A 34 2.32 98.77 -18.24
C ALA A 34 0.99 98.33 -18.86
N GLU A 35 0.99 97.87 -20.10
CA GLU A 35 -0.18 97.22 -20.71
C GLU A 35 -0.39 95.88 -19.99
N TYR A 36 -1.48 95.74 -19.26
CA TYR A 36 -1.89 94.49 -18.60
C TYR A 36 -3.29 94.10 -19.06
N TYR A 37 -3.55 92.80 -19.10
CA TYR A 37 -4.88 92.27 -19.39
C TYR A 37 -5.83 92.55 -18.22
N THR A 38 -7.08 92.84 -18.53
CA THR A 38 -8.15 93.11 -17.57
C THR A 38 -9.39 92.28 -17.88
N ALA A 39 -10.41 92.37 -17.04
CA ALA A 39 -11.71 91.74 -17.29
C ALA A 39 -12.31 92.12 -18.67
N ALA A 40 -12.00 93.30 -19.20
CA ALA A 40 -12.50 93.79 -20.49
C ALA A 40 -11.94 93.01 -21.71
N ASP A 41 -10.84 92.27 -21.53
CA ASP A 41 -10.23 91.43 -22.57
C ASP A 41 -10.88 90.04 -22.66
N GLY A 42 -11.66 89.66 -21.64
CA GLY A 42 -12.28 88.34 -21.55
C GLY A 42 -11.28 87.21 -21.30
N ILE A 43 -11.62 86.01 -21.77
CA ILE A 43 -10.71 84.86 -21.69
C ILE A 43 -9.66 85.01 -22.79
N VAL A 44 -8.40 85.22 -22.40
CA VAL A 44 -7.28 85.44 -23.31
C VAL A 44 -6.35 84.24 -23.33
N GLU A 45 -5.85 83.89 -24.51
CA GLU A 45 -4.81 82.86 -24.66
C GLU A 45 -3.43 83.49 -24.54
N ILE A 46 -2.65 83.05 -23.54
CA ILE A 46 -1.33 83.59 -23.26
C ILE A 46 -0.31 82.47 -23.42
N THR A 47 0.72 82.78 -24.19
CA THR A 47 1.91 81.93 -24.36
C THR A 47 3.04 82.50 -23.53
N THR A 48 3.43 81.78 -22.48
CA THR A 48 4.54 82.14 -21.61
C THR A 48 5.81 81.40 -22.03
N ARG A 49 6.98 82.03 -21.86
CA ARG A 49 8.28 81.37 -22.00
C ARG A 49 8.96 81.39 -20.64
N ASN A 50 9.38 80.22 -20.17
CA ASN A 50 10.07 80.10 -18.91
C ASN A 50 11.58 80.41 -19.04
N GLU A 51 12.30 80.44 -17.92
CA GLU A 51 13.74 80.73 -17.86
C GLU A 51 14.60 79.64 -18.55
N ALA A 52 14.08 78.42 -18.66
CA ALA A 52 14.69 77.31 -19.39
C ALA A 52 14.41 77.33 -20.91
N GLY A 53 13.68 78.35 -21.39
CA GLY A 53 13.31 78.51 -22.79
C GLY A 53 12.11 77.67 -23.25
N ALA A 54 11.49 76.87 -22.37
CA ALA A 54 10.27 76.14 -22.66
C ALA A 54 9.06 77.09 -22.75
N VAL A 55 8.08 76.72 -23.57
CA VAL A 55 6.93 77.56 -23.91
C VAL A 55 5.65 76.86 -23.49
N HIS A 56 4.77 77.57 -22.78
CA HIS A 56 3.50 77.07 -22.29
C HIS A 56 2.36 78.00 -22.66
N THR A 57 1.35 77.46 -23.33
CA THR A 57 0.15 78.20 -23.72
C THR A 57 -1.02 77.79 -22.83
N GLY A 58 -1.76 78.78 -22.34
CA GLY A 58 -2.98 78.56 -21.55
C GLY A 58 -4.00 79.65 -21.79
N SER A 59 -5.27 79.36 -21.51
CA SER A 59 -6.33 80.37 -21.49
C SER A 59 -6.48 80.90 -20.07
N TYR A 60 -6.50 82.21 -19.90
CA TYR A 60 -6.51 82.90 -18.60
C TYR A 60 -7.61 83.96 -18.58
N LEU A 61 -8.03 84.34 -17.38
CA LEU A 61 -8.94 85.45 -17.15
C LEU A 61 -8.32 86.37 -16.10
N PHE A 62 -8.48 87.68 -16.28
CA PHE A 62 -8.01 88.70 -15.37
C PHE A 62 -9.19 89.49 -14.80
N ASP A 63 -9.07 89.99 -13.58
CA ASP A 63 -10.08 90.86 -12.98
C ASP A 63 -9.95 92.31 -13.48
N ALA A 64 -10.78 93.22 -12.97
CA ALA A 64 -10.77 94.63 -13.40
C ALA A 64 -9.46 95.36 -13.08
N ASN A 65 -8.66 94.84 -12.13
CA ASN A 65 -7.38 95.41 -11.73
C ASN A 65 -6.19 94.68 -12.39
N GLY A 66 -6.46 93.69 -13.25
CA GLY A 66 -5.44 92.90 -13.93
C GLY A 66 -4.85 91.76 -13.11
N PHE A 67 -5.49 91.36 -12.01
CA PHE A 67 -5.08 90.17 -11.26
C PHE A 67 -5.65 88.90 -11.88
N LEU A 68 -4.87 87.82 -11.81
CA LEU A 68 -5.26 86.53 -12.34
C LEU A 68 -6.44 85.95 -11.57
N VAL A 69 -7.51 85.61 -12.30
CA VAL A 69 -8.68 84.93 -11.73
C VAL A 69 -8.37 83.44 -11.55
N THR A 70 -8.72 82.92 -10.38
CA THR A 70 -8.61 81.49 -10.04
C THR A 70 -9.92 80.98 -9.45
N GLY A 71 -10.15 79.68 -9.49
CA GLY A 71 -11.36 79.03 -9.01
C GLY A 71 -12.49 79.00 -10.06
N ILE A 72 -13.69 78.69 -9.58
CA ILE A 72 -14.91 78.65 -10.40
C ILE A 72 -15.37 80.09 -10.68
N LYS A 73 -15.59 80.43 -11.96
CA LYS A 73 -16.07 81.74 -12.37
C LYS A 73 -17.18 81.63 -13.40
N THR A 74 -18.31 82.28 -13.11
CA THR A 74 -19.42 82.45 -14.05
C THR A 74 -19.31 83.77 -14.78
N LEU A 75 -19.42 83.73 -16.10
CA LEU A 75 -19.40 84.87 -17.02
C LEU A 75 -20.77 85.01 -17.70
N ALA A 76 -21.31 86.22 -17.70
CA ALA A 76 -22.61 86.57 -18.29
C ALA A 76 -22.52 87.02 -19.76
N GLY A 77 -21.31 87.14 -20.31
CA GLY A 77 -21.03 87.59 -21.69
C GLY A 77 -21.06 89.10 -21.88
N THR A 78 -21.18 89.87 -20.79
CA THR A 78 -21.19 91.35 -20.82
C THR A 78 -19.86 91.95 -20.37
N GLU A 79 -18.95 91.10 -19.89
CA GLU A 79 -17.68 91.48 -19.29
C GLU A 79 -16.62 91.91 -20.33
N SER A 80 -16.73 91.44 -21.59
CA SER A 80 -15.84 91.83 -22.70
C SER A 80 -16.56 91.86 -24.05
N ALA A 81 -15.94 92.51 -25.05
CA ALA A 81 -16.51 92.65 -26.40
C ALA A 81 -16.72 91.30 -27.13
N ASN A 82 -15.98 90.25 -26.74
CA ASN A 82 -16.10 88.87 -27.22
C ASN A 82 -16.48 87.92 -26.08
N GLY A 83 -17.27 88.40 -25.11
CA GLY A 83 -17.52 87.75 -23.82
C GLY A 83 -18.00 86.31 -23.92
N ALA A 84 -17.24 85.40 -23.29
CA ALA A 84 -17.68 84.03 -23.09
C ALA A 84 -18.87 83.99 -22.11
N VAL A 85 -19.87 83.15 -22.37
CA VAL A 85 -21.03 82.95 -21.48
C VAL A 85 -20.98 81.54 -20.91
N GLY A 86 -20.94 81.42 -19.59
CA GLY A 86 -20.95 80.13 -18.90
C GLY A 86 -20.14 80.13 -17.61
N GLU A 87 -20.10 78.98 -16.94
CA GLU A 87 -19.21 78.73 -15.81
C GLU A 87 -17.93 78.06 -16.31
N PHE A 88 -16.79 78.55 -15.84
CA PHE A 88 -15.45 78.10 -16.19
C PHE A 88 -14.65 77.84 -14.91
N TYR A 89 -13.63 76.98 -14.97
CA TYR A 89 -12.70 76.78 -13.86
C TYR A 89 -11.29 77.16 -14.25
N PHE A 90 -10.72 78.12 -13.52
CA PHE A 90 -9.34 78.54 -13.62
C PHE A 90 -8.56 77.94 -12.45
N THR A 91 -7.42 77.31 -12.73
CA THR A 91 -6.70 76.49 -11.74
C THR A 91 -6.33 77.32 -10.49
N ALA A 92 -6.80 76.90 -9.32
CA ALA A 92 -6.50 77.56 -8.05
C ALA A 92 -5.10 77.22 -7.52
N SER A 93 -4.60 78.04 -6.59
CA SER A 93 -3.25 77.91 -6.04
C SER A 93 -2.98 76.58 -5.34
N ASP A 94 -4.00 75.97 -4.75
CA ASP A 94 -3.94 74.68 -4.05
C ASP A 94 -3.94 73.47 -5.00
N SER A 95 -4.28 73.67 -6.27
CA SER A 95 -4.35 72.63 -7.31
C SER A 95 -3.42 72.89 -8.51
N ALA A 96 -2.70 74.02 -8.50
CA ALA A 96 -1.70 74.37 -9.49
C ALA A 96 -0.54 73.37 -9.46
N GLN A 97 -0.16 72.89 -10.64
CA GLN A 97 0.93 71.94 -10.84
C GLN A 97 2.10 72.67 -11.50
N ALA A 98 3.32 72.39 -11.04
CA ALA A 98 4.52 72.80 -11.75
C ALA A 98 4.57 72.14 -13.12
N TYR A 99 5.07 72.87 -14.13
CA TYR A 99 5.36 72.25 -15.42
C TYR A 99 6.47 71.20 -15.25
N THR A 100 6.52 70.26 -16.18
CA THR A 100 7.35 69.06 -16.07
C THR A 100 8.83 69.37 -15.84
N GLU A 101 9.35 70.45 -16.42
CA GLU A 101 10.72 70.91 -16.24
C GLU A 101 11.03 71.45 -14.83
N TYR A 102 10.02 71.76 -14.03
CA TYR A 102 10.14 72.26 -12.66
C TYR A 102 9.71 71.23 -11.58
N ASN A 103 9.42 69.99 -11.97
CA ASN A 103 9.03 68.94 -11.04
C ASN A 103 10.12 68.69 -9.98
N GLY A 104 9.74 68.77 -8.70
CA GLY A 104 10.64 68.55 -7.55
C GLY A 104 11.56 69.73 -7.22
N GLN A 105 11.44 70.86 -7.91
CA GLN A 105 12.35 72.02 -7.76
C GLN A 105 11.77 73.19 -6.94
N GLY A 106 10.55 73.06 -6.40
CA GLY A 106 9.91 74.14 -5.63
C GLY A 106 9.58 75.37 -6.48
N ALA A 107 8.80 75.19 -7.54
CA ALA A 107 8.39 76.27 -8.43
C ALA A 107 7.52 77.32 -7.71
N ALA A 108 7.84 78.60 -7.92
CA ALA A 108 6.94 79.69 -7.53
C ALA A 108 5.59 79.52 -8.26
N LEU A 109 4.48 79.78 -7.56
CA LEU A 109 3.12 79.74 -8.11
C LEU A 109 2.89 80.93 -9.05
N VAL A 110 3.42 80.84 -10.27
CA VAL A 110 3.28 81.84 -11.32
C VAL A 110 2.93 81.17 -12.66
N PRO A 111 2.20 81.86 -13.57
CA PRO A 111 1.71 81.27 -14.82
C PRO A 111 2.76 80.70 -15.79
N TRP A 112 4.04 81.07 -15.67
CA TRP A 112 5.12 80.57 -16.53
C TRP A 112 5.95 79.42 -15.92
N LYS A 113 5.69 79.06 -14.64
CA LYS A 113 6.31 77.89 -13.98
C LYS A 113 5.26 76.84 -13.59
N THR A 114 3.99 77.23 -13.54
CA THR A 114 2.88 76.40 -13.03
C THR A 114 1.61 76.62 -13.83
N THR A 115 0.65 75.71 -13.68
CA THR A 115 -0.68 75.83 -14.28
C THR A 115 -1.61 76.83 -13.56
N LEU A 116 -1.10 77.66 -12.64
CA LEU A 116 -1.90 78.62 -11.87
C LEU A 116 -2.73 79.52 -12.81
N GLY A 117 -4.04 79.62 -12.52
CA GLY A 117 -5.01 80.43 -13.26
C GLY A 117 -5.28 79.97 -14.70
N GLN A 118 -4.70 78.86 -15.15
CA GLN A 118 -5.05 78.28 -16.45
C GLN A 118 -6.46 77.69 -16.39
N MET A 119 -7.28 78.02 -17.39
CA MET A 119 -8.58 77.41 -17.61
C MET A 119 -8.45 75.91 -17.86
N LYS A 120 -9.19 75.10 -17.11
CA LYS A 120 -9.26 73.65 -17.34
C LYS A 120 -10.26 73.33 -18.45
N LYS A 121 -9.87 72.39 -19.31
CA LYS A 121 -10.67 71.82 -20.41
C LYS A 121 -10.63 70.30 -20.30
N ASP A 122 -11.72 69.65 -20.71
CA ASP A 122 -11.92 68.19 -20.58
C ASP A 122 -11.59 67.67 -19.17
N TYR A 123 -12.13 68.35 -18.17
CA TYR A 123 -11.70 68.22 -16.77
C TYR A 123 -12.88 68.07 -15.82
N TRP A 124 -12.77 67.10 -14.91
CA TRP A 124 -13.69 66.91 -13.79
C TRP A 124 -13.14 67.58 -12.53
N LEU A 125 -13.91 68.52 -11.98
CA LEU A 125 -13.64 69.16 -10.69
C LEU A 125 -14.56 68.58 -9.62
N TRP A 126 -14.00 68.16 -8.49
CA TRP A 126 -14.79 67.88 -7.28
C TRP A 126 -15.00 69.17 -6.49
N ASN A 127 -16.25 69.63 -6.39
CA ASN A 127 -16.58 70.76 -5.52
C ASN A 127 -16.85 70.25 -4.10
N LYS A 128 -15.94 70.61 -3.17
CA LYS A 128 -16.02 70.18 -1.76
C LYS A 128 -17.22 70.79 -1.02
N GLU A 129 -17.68 71.98 -1.41
CA GLU A 129 -18.77 72.69 -0.74
C GLU A 129 -20.14 72.11 -1.13
N SER A 130 -20.39 71.96 -2.43
CA SER A 130 -21.64 71.41 -2.95
C SER A 130 -21.65 69.87 -3.04
N ARG A 131 -20.50 69.22 -2.77
CA ARG A 131 -20.33 67.75 -2.77
C ARG A 131 -20.76 67.09 -4.09
N ASN A 132 -20.47 67.75 -5.21
CA ASN A 132 -20.78 67.28 -6.56
C ASN A 132 -19.60 67.47 -7.52
N PHE A 133 -19.67 66.79 -8.66
CA PHE A 133 -18.70 66.92 -9.73
C PHE A 133 -19.18 67.91 -10.80
N HIS A 134 -18.29 68.80 -11.21
CA HIS A 134 -18.48 69.70 -12.35
C HIS A 134 -17.56 69.23 -13.49
N TYR A 135 -18.09 69.11 -14.71
CA TYR A 135 -17.29 68.80 -15.90
C TYR A 135 -17.15 70.03 -16.78
N TYR A 136 -15.92 70.40 -17.10
CA TYR A 136 -15.58 71.46 -18.03
C TYR A 136 -15.22 70.84 -19.38
N GLY A 137 -16.00 71.14 -20.42
CA GLY A 137 -15.84 70.58 -21.76
C GLY A 137 -14.61 71.08 -22.51
N ALA A 138 -14.51 70.71 -23.79
CA ALA A 138 -13.37 71.08 -24.65
C ALA A 138 -13.22 72.60 -24.86
N ASP A 139 -14.31 73.36 -24.75
CA ASP A 139 -14.32 74.82 -24.78
C ASP A 139 -14.06 75.46 -23.39
N GLY A 140 -13.93 74.64 -22.35
CA GLY A 140 -13.73 75.04 -20.96
C GLY A 140 -15.02 75.37 -20.20
N LYS A 141 -16.18 75.28 -20.85
CA LYS A 141 -17.47 75.60 -20.23
C LYS A 141 -18.03 74.38 -19.47
N THR A 142 -18.69 74.63 -18.33
CA THR A 142 -19.41 73.59 -17.58
C THR A 142 -20.51 72.96 -18.44
N LEU A 143 -20.58 71.62 -18.45
CA LEU A 143 -21.67 70.82 -19.01
C LEU A 143 -22.44 70.11 -17.90
N THR A 144 -23.75 69.98 -18.07
CA THR A 144 -24.59 69.18 -17.16
C THR A 144 -24.46 67.68 -17.44
N THR A 145 -24.76 66.83 -16.47
CA THR A 145 -24.77 65.36 -16.65
C THR A 145 -25.74 64.92 -17.76
N ALA A 146 -26.87 65.62 -17.92
CA ALA A 146 -27.80 65.37 -19.02
C ALA A 146 -27.18 65.63 -20.41
N GLN A 147 -26.42 66.71 -20.57
CA GLN A 147 -25.73 67.02 -21.83
C GLN A 147 -24.63 66.00 -22.13
N LEU A 148 -23.88 65.57 -21.10
CA LEU A 148 -22.87 64.52 -21.23
C LEU A 148 -23.49 63.18 -21.63
N ASP A 149 -24.61 62.82 -21.00
CA ASP A 149 -25.36 61.60 -21.32
C ASP A 149 -25.89 61.60 -22.75
N GLU A 150 -26.43 62.73 -23.22
CA GLU A 150 -26.93 62.88 -24.59
C GLU A 150 -25.78 62.72 -25.61
N ALA A 151 -24.64 63.36 -25.38
CA ALA A 151 -23.45 63.23 -26.22
C ALA A 151 -22.91 61.78 -26.22
N ALA A 152 -22.85 61.13 -25.05
CA ALA A 152 -22.40 59.74 -24.94
C ALA A 152 -23.36 58.77 -25.65
N LYS A 153 -24.68 59.00 -25.57
CA LYS A 153 -25.69 58.20 -26.30
C LYS A 153 -25.57 58.40 -27.81
N ALA A 154 -25.41 59.64 -28.29
CA ALA A 154 -25.20 59.93 -29.70
C ALA A 154 -23.95 59.22 -30.26
N ASN A 155 -22.92 59.05 -29.42
CA ASN A 155 -21.66 58.38 -29.77
C ASN A 155 -21.64 56.88 -29.43
N ASN A 156 -22.75 56.27 -28.99
CA ASN A 156 -22.82 54.87 -28.54
C ASN A 156 -21.80 54.47 -27.45
N THR A 157 -21.39 55.42 -26.60
CA THR A 157 -20.43 55.23 -25.51
C THR A 157 -21.06 55.36 -24.12
N TYR A 158 -22.39 55.54 -24.05
CA TYR A 158 -23.11 55.67 -22.79
C TYR A 158 -23.03 54.39 -21.94
N THR A 159 -22.57 54.53 -20.70
CA THR A 159 -22.46 53.44 -19.72
C THR A 159 -23.31 53.67 -18.46
N GLY A 160 -23.91 54.85 -18.30
CA GLY A 160 -24.63 55.27 -17.08
C GLY A 160 -23.73 55.62 -15.89
N TYR A 161 -22.41 55.62 -16.09
CA TYR A 161 -21.41 56.06 -15.13
C TYR A 161 -20.26 56.77 -15.87
N TYR A 162 -19.43 57.51 -15.15
CA TYR A 162 -18.29 58.24 -15.72
C TYR A 162 -16.99 57.74 -15.10
N LYS A 163 -15.94 57.69 -15.91
CA LYS A 163 -14.58 57.48 -15.42
C LYS A 163 -13.99 58.84 -15.04
N ILE A 164 -13.74 59.07 -13.77
CA ILE A 164 -13.24 60.33 -13.19
C ILE A 164 -12.00 60.00 -12.36
N ASN A 165 -10.85 60.56 -12.73
CA ASN A 165 -9.56 60.36 -12.03
C ASN A 165 -9.25 58.87 -11.76
N ASP A 166 -9.38 58.04 -12.80
CA ASP A 166 -9.21 56.57 -12.77
C ASP A 166 -10.21 55.75 -11.95
N GLU A 167 -11.22 56.41 -11.38
CA GLU A 167 -12.32 55.78 -10.67
C GLU A 167 -13.64 55.92 -11.43
N TYR A 168 -14.67 55.16 -11.04
CA TYR A 168 -15.96 55.17 -11.73
C TYR A 168 -17.08 55.66 -10.81
N TYR A 169 -17.88 56.61 -11.28
CA TYR A 169 -18.96 57.22 -10.51
C TYR A 169 -20.25 57.24 -11.31
N CYS A 170 -21.37 56.93 -10.67
CA CYS A 170 -22.69 57.25 -11.21
C CYS A 170 -23.15 58.55 -10.58
N LEU A 171 -23.45 59.56 -11.40
CA LEU A 171 -23.87 60.87 -10.92
C LEU A 171 -25.38 61.06 -11.09
N ASP A 172 -25.99 61.88 -10.25
CA ASP A 172 -27.35 62.37 -10.45
C ASP A 172 -27.39 63.59 -11.40
N GLU A 173 -28.57 64.19 -11.55
CA GLU A 173 -28.79 65.35 -12.42
C GLU A 173 -27.97 66.60 -12.02
N ASN A 174 -27.52 66.68 -10.76
CA ASN A 174 -26.74 67.79 -10.23
C ASN A 174 -25.23 67.47 -10.16
N GLY A 175 -24.80 66.32 -10.70
CA GLY A 175 -23.41 65.86 -10.61
C GLY A 175 -23.04 65.23 -9.27
N THR A 176 -24.00 64.97 -8.38
CA THR A 176 -23.75 64.36 -7.07
C THR A 176 -23.54 62.85 -7.23
N PRO A 177 -22.47 62.27 -6.66
CA PRO A 177 -22.27 60.82 -6.71
C PRO A 177 -23.37 60.05 -6.00
N ARG A 178 -23.95 59.06 -6.69
CA ARG A 178 -24.89 58.10 -6.13
C ARG A 178 -24.15 57.03 -5.34
N THR A 179 -24.71 56.59 -4.23
CA THR A 179 -24.13 55.55 -3.35
C THR A 179 -25.09 54.39 -3.12
N GLY A 180 -24.58 53.24 -2.68
CA GLY A 180 -25.35 52.04 -2.39
C GLY A 180 -25.59 51.16 -3.63
N ASP A 181 -26.60 50.30 -3.55
CA ASP A 181 -27.04 49.48 -4.68
C ASP A 181 -27.74 50.39 -5.72
N VAL A 182 -27.18 50.46 -6.93
CA VAL A 182 -27.71 51.27 -8.04
C VAL A 182 -27.98 50.38 -9.24
N THR A 183 -29.17 50.51 -9.84
CA THR A 183 -29.49 49.85 -11.11
C THR A 183 -29.34 50.85 -12.25
N LEU A 184 -28.49 50.53 -13.22
CA LEU A 184 -28.29 51.32 -14.43
C LEU A 184 -28.89 50.56 -15.62
N THR A 185 -29.63 51.28 -16.46
CA THR A 185 -30.22 50.74 -17.69
C THR A 185 -29.53 51.39 -18.88
N VAL A 186 -28.73 50.61 -19.58
CA VAL A 186 -27.98 51.05 -20.77
C VAL A 186 -28.49 50.26 -21.97
N ASN A 187 -28.93 50.95 -23.01
CA ASN A 187 -29.46 50.33 -24.24
C ASN A 187 -30.55 49.26 -23.97
N GLY A 188 -31.43 49.52 -22.99
CA GLY A 188 -32.51 48.62 -22.59
C GLY A 188 -32.09 47.45 -21.68
N VAL A 189 -30.80 47.33 -21.35
CA VAL A 189 -30.28 46.29 -20.45
C VAL A 189 -30.05 46.88 -19.07
N ALA A 190 -30.74 46.35 -18.06
CA ALA A 190 -30.56 46.74 -16.66
C ALA A 190 -29.49 45.86 -15.99
N ALA A 191 -28.54 46.49 -15.31
CA ALA A 191 -27.55 45.83 -14.47
C ALA A 191 -27.43 46.53 -13.10
N GLN A 192 -27.13 45.75 -12.06
CA GLN A 192 -26.92 46.27 -10.71
C GLN A 192 -25.43 46.53 -10.47
N TYR A 193 -25.14 47.62 -9.79
CA TYR A 193 -23.81 48.08 -9.40
C TYR A 193 -23.85 48.45 -7.93
N TYR A 194 -22.68 48.58 -7.32
CA TYR A 194 -22.56 49.13 -5.97
C TYR A 194 -21.56 50.27 -5.96
N PHE A 195 -22.01 51.42 -5.49
CA PHE A 195 -21.18 52.61 -5.34
C PHE A 195 -20.95 52.87 -3.85
N GLN A 196 -19.69 52.93 -3.44
CA GLN A 196 -19.28 52.97 -2.04
C GLN A 196 -19.68 54.31 -1.40
N PRO A 197 -20.33 54.31 -0.22
CA PRO A 197 -20.41 55.53 0.57
C PRO A 197 -18.99 55.96 0.99
N ALA A 198 -18.79 57.27 1.19
CA ALA A 198 -17.53 57.77 1.77
C ALA A 198 -17.39 57.29 3.22
N GLU A 199 -16.19 56.89 3.63
CA GLU A 199 -15.93 56.49 5.02
C GLU A 199 -15.72 57.71 5.92
N THR A 200 -15.28 58.83 5.33
CA THR A 200 -15.08 60.11 6.02
C THR A 200 -15.61 61.27 5.17
N ASP A 201 -15.83 62.43 5.79
CA ASP A 201 -16.22 63.65 5.06
C ASP A 201 -15.14 64.20 4.13
N GLN A 202 -13.92 63.66 4.17
CA GLN A 202 -12.80 64.07 3.31
C GLN A 202 -12.76 63.29 1.99
N GLU A 203 -13.44 62.15 1.90
CA GLU A 203 -13.45 61.28 0.72
C GLU A 203 -14.60 61.63 -0.22
N ILE A 204 -14.37 61.42 -1.52
CA ILE A 204 -15.42 61.54 -2.52
C ILE A 204 -16.30 60.28 -2.46
N PRO A 205 -17.60 60.38 -2.10
CA PRO A 205 -18.49 59.24 -2.08
C PRO A 205 -18.78 58.75 -3.51
N GLY A 206 -19.30 57.53 -3.62
CA GLY A 206 -19.86 57.01 -4.85
C GLY A 206 -18.85 56.37 -5.80
N LYS A 207 -17.66 56.00 -5.32
CA LYS A 207 -16.71 55.19 -6.10
C LYS A 207 -17.29 53.79 -6.34
N MET A 208 -17.27 53.32 -7.58
CA MET A 208 -17.78 51.99 -7.95
C MET A 208 -16.95 50.89 -7.30
N TYR A 209 -17.62 49.97 -6.60
CA TYR A 209 -17.00 48.74 -6.15
C TYR A 209 -16.98 47.73 -7.29
N ARG A 210 -15.80 47.18 -7.58
CA ARG A 210 -15.56 46.20 -8.65
C ARG A 210 -14.43 45.26 -8.24
N ASP A 211 -14.28 44.19 -9.00
CA ASP A 211 -13.21 43.21 -8.81
C ASP A 211 -13.19 42.57 -7.42
N GLY A 212 -14.35 42.06 -6.98
CA GLY A 212 -14.36 41.35 -5.72
C GLY A 212 -15.72 41.06 -5.11
N TRP A 213 -15.65 40.29 -4.04
CA TRP A 213 -16.76 39.97 -3.15
C TRP A 213 -17.01 41.09 -2.17
N LYS A 214 -18.27 41.47 -1.99
CA LYS A 214 -18.71 42.40 -0.94
C LYS A 214 -19.73 41.74 -0.03
N SER A 215 -19.49 41.84 1.27
CA SER A 215 -20.41 41.35 2.30
C SER A 215 -21.44 42.40 2.69
N PHE A 216 -22.67 41.95 2.89
CA PHE A 216 -23.77 42.72 3.44
C PHE A 216 -24.38 41.92 4.58
N VAL A 217 -24.61 42.57 5.72
CA VAL A 217 -25.23 41.92 6.89
C VAL A 217 -26.63 42.47 7.05
N GLY A 218 -27.64 41.62 6.86
CA GLY A 218 -29.04 41.96 7.02
C GLY A 218 -29.76 41.01 7.98
N THR A 219 -31.07 41.23 8.18
CA THR A 219 -31.92 40.39 9.03
C THR A 219 -32.07 38.95 8.51
N ALA A 220 -31.92 38.74 7.20
CA ALA A 220 -31.92 37.43 6.56
C ALA A 220 -30.59 36.67 6.70
N GLY A 221 -29.58 37.31 7.28
CA GLY A 221 -28.24 36.77 7.46
C GLY A 221 -27.19 37.46 6.59
N GLU A 222 -26.08 36.75 6.39
CA GLU A 222 -24.90 37.23 5.70
C GLU A 222 -25.05 36.99 4.18
N GLN A 223 -24.99 38.08 3.41
CA GLN A 223 -25.12 38.09 1.96
C GLN A 223 -23.79 38.51 1.34
N TRP A 224 -23.40 37.82 0.28
CA TRP A 224 -22.18 38.07 -0.46
C TRP A 224 -22.51 38.27 -1.93
N LYS A 225 -22.06 39.40 -2.49
CA LYS A 225 -22.29 39.79 -3.87
C LYS A 225 -20.94 40.02 -4.54
N TYR A 226 -20.73 39.46 -5.73
CA TYR A 226 -19.51 39.67 -6.51
C TYR A 226 -19.77 40.73 -7.57
N TYR A 227 -18.90 41.74 -7.64
CA TYR A 227 -18.95 42.78 -8.67
C TYR A 227 -17.79 42.57 -9.64
N ASP A 228 -18.11 42.44 -10.92
CA ASP A 228 -17.19 41.99 -11.96
C ASP A 228 -16.01 42.97 -12.14
N SER A 229 -14.83 42.44 -12.44
CA SER A 229 -13.62 43.25 -12.67
C SER A 229 -13.65 43.99 -14.00
N GLY A 230 -14.41 43.47 -14.98
CA GLY A 230 -14.41 43.93 -16.36
C GLY A 230 -13.21 43.46 -17.18
N GLU A 231 -12.33 42.61 -16.63
CA GLU A 231 -11.11 42.18 -17.34
C GLU A 231 -11.39 41.28 -18.54
N LEU A 232 -12.38 40.39 -18.42
CA LEU A 232 -12.77 39.48 -19.51
C LEU A 232 -13.74 40.15 -20.49
N ASP A 233 -14.56 41.06 -19.99
CA ASP A 233 -15.56 41.80 -20.75
C ASP A 233 -15.73 43.17 -20.11
N SER A 234 -15.17 44.20 -20.73
CA SER A 234 -15.21 45.57 -20.21
C SER A 234 -16.64 46.10 -20.11
N SER A 235 -17.62 45.52 -20.83
CA SER A 235 -19.03 45.87 -20.69
C SER A 235 -19.64 45.39 -19.36
N LYS A 236 -18.97 44.49 -18.64
CA LYS A 236 -19.40 43.94 -17.35
C LYS A 236 -18.78 44.62 -16.14
N ILE A 237 -17.81 45.51 -16.33
CA ILE A 237 -17.11 46.18 -15.24
C ILE A 237 -18.07 46.68 -14.15
N GLY A 238 -17.85 46.25 -12.91
CA GLY A 238 -18.65 46.62 -11.73
C GLY A 238 -20.08 46.09 -11.70
N GLN A 239 -20.52 45.30 -12.70
CA GLN A 239 -21.84 44.67 -12.67
C GLN A 239 -21.87 43.56 -11.63
N LEU A 240 -22.98 43.47 -10.90
CA LEU A 240 -23.29 42.36 -10.02
C LEU A 240 -23.37 41.05 -10.83
N MET A 241 -22.54 40.08 -10.48
CA MET A 241 -22.57 38.75 -11.08
C MET A 241 -23.90 38.04 -10.75
N VAL A 242 -24.64 37.66 -11.79
CA VAL A 242 -25.86 36.85 -11.66
C VAL A 242 -25.49 35.37 -11.64
N HIS A 243 -25.87 34.66 -10.59
CA HIS A 243 -25.57 33.23 -10.44
C HIS A 243 -26.71 32.43 -9.81
N GLY A 244 -26.65 31.10 -9.96
CA GLY A 244 -27.51 30.17 -9.24
C GLY A 244 -27.00 29.88 -7.82
N VAL A 245 -27.23 28.67 -7.31
CA VAL A 245 -26.55 28.22 -6.08
C VAL A 245 -25.12 27.82 -6.45
N ILE A 246 -24.11 28.52 -5.95
CA ILE A 246 -22.72 28.27 -6.35
C ILE A 246 -21.83 27.92 -5.17
N VAL A 247 -20.74 27.21 -5.49
CA VAL A 247 -19.60 27.02 -4.60
C VAL A 247 -18.59 28.08 -4.96
N THR A 248 -18.12 28.83 -3.98
CA THR A 248 -17.16 29.91 -4.20
C THR A 248 -16.31 30.11 -2.96
N ASP A 249 -15.13 30.66 -3.16
CA ASP A 249 -14.30 31.19 -2.08
C ASP A 249 -14.67 32.67 -1.95
N LEU A 250 -14.74 33.17 -0.72
CA LEU A 250 -15.23 34.52 -0.42
C LEU A 250 -14.07 35.39 0.06
N ASP A 251 -13.46 36.11 -0.88
CA ASP A 251 -12.36 37.03 -0.57
C ASP A 251 -12.83 38.12 0.41
N GLY A 252 -11.99 38.42 1.40
CA GLY A 252 -12.34 39.33 2.51
C GLY A 252 -13.21 38.70 3.61
N HIS A 253 -13.70 37.46 3.44
CA HIS A 253 -14.29 36.73 4.56
C HIS A 253 -13.18 36.30 5.53
N LYS A 254 -13.45 36.35 6.85
CA LYS A 254 -12.49 36.03 7.92
C LYS A 254 -11.80 34.65 7.83
N ASP A 255 -12.34 33.73 7.04
CA ASP A 255 -11.79 32.39 6.81
C ASP A 255 -11.68 32.10 5.30
N ALA A 256 -11.09 33.03 4.53
CA ALA A 256 -11.04 33.01 3.06
C ALA A 256 -10.48 31.71 2.42
N GLU A 257 -9.71 30.91 3.17
CA GLU A 257 -9.21 29.60 2.72
C GLU A 257 -10.31 28.54 2.56
N ASN A 258 -11.51 28.79 3.10
CA ASN A 258 -12.65 27.88 2.99
C ASN A 258 -13.49 28.17 1.76
N SER A 259 -14.14 27.12 1.26
CA SER A 259 -15.16 27.24 0.23
C SER A 259 -16.55 27.28 0.86
N TYR A 260 -17.40 28.13 0.33
CA TYR A 260 -18.74 28.43 0.82
C TYR A 260 -19.79 28.05 -0.21
N LEU A 261 -21.01 27.84 0.27
CA LEU A 261 -22.17 27.63 -0.60
C LEU A 261 -23.12 28.80 -0.43
N ILE A 262 -23.31 29.58 -1.49
CA ILE A 262 -24.23 30.72 -1.50
C ILE A 262 -25.40 30.45 -2.44
N ASP A 263 -26.57 31.01 -2.14
CA ASP A 263 -27.74 30.89 -3.00
C ASP A 263 -27.74 31.90 -4.15
N LYS A 264 -28.79 31.85 -4.99
CA LYS A 264 -28.92 32.72 -6.17
C LYS A 264 -28.98 34.23 -5.86
N ASN A 265 -29.23 34.59 -4.61
CA ASN A 265 -29.31 35.97 -4.16
C ASN A 265 -28.05 36.35 -3.35
N GLY A 266 -27.04 35.48 -3.29
CA GLY A 266 -25.80 35.71 -2.54
C GLY A 266 -25.86 35.33 -1.06
N TYR A 267 -26.97 34.77 -0.54
CA TYR A 267 -27.05 34.43 0.88
C TYR A 267 -26.27 33.17 1.21
N LEU A 268 -25.51 33.23 2.31
CA LEU A 268 -24.70 32.11 2.76
C LEU A 268 -25.56 30.98 3.34
N LEU A 269 -25.45 29.79 2.75
CA LEU A 269 -26.27 28.63 3.11
C LEU A 269 -25.65 27.86 4.29
N LYS A 270 -26.22 28.03 5.49
CA LYS A 270 -25.72 27.42 6.74
C LYS A 270 -26.49 26.14 7.12
N LYS A 271 -25.79 25.15 7.70
CA LYS A 271 -26.31 23.85 8.22
C LYS A 271 -27.21 23.08 7.26
N THR A 272 -26.93 23.15 5.95
CA THR A 272 -27.83 22.59 4.94
C THR A 272 -27.13 21.64 3.97
N MET A 273 -27.93 20.92 3.19
CA MET A 273 -27.49 20.16 2.03
C MET A 273 -28.25 20.65 0.81
N LYS A 274 -27.55 21.23 -0.16
CA LYS A 274 -28.18 21.84 -1.35
C LYS A 274 -27.43 21.46 -2.62
N LYS A 275 -28.16 21.38 -3.72
CA LYS A 275 -27.61 21.14 -5.06
C LYS A 275 -27.14 22.47 -5.63
N ALA A 276 -25.88 22.56 -6.05
CA ALA A 276 -25.32 23.72 -6.73
C ALA A 276 -25.57 23.62 -8.25
N THR A 277 -25.30 24.72 -8.95
CA THR A 277 -25.44 24.86 -10.41
C THR A 277 -24.58 23.86 -11.17
N ASP A 278 -23.45 23.42 -10.59
CA ASP A 278 -22.58 22.36 -11.13
C ASP A 278 -23.19 20.95 -11.10
N GLY A 279 -24.44 20.81 -10.61
CA GLY A 279 -25.15 19.55 -10.55
C GLY A 279 -24.89 18.72 -9.29
N LYS A 280 -23.95 19.11 -8.44
CA LYS A 280 -23.52 18.35 -7.26
C LYS A 280 -24.19 18.85 -6.00
N TYR A 281 -24.22 18.01 -4.97
CA TYR A 281 -24.76 18.37 -3.66
C TYR A 281 -23.62 18.69 -2.70
N TYR A 282 -23.74 19.77 -1.97
CA TYR A 282 -22.77 20.21 -0.96
C TYR A 282 -23.42 20.25 0.40
N LEU A 283 -22.64 20.04 1.45
CA LEU A 283 -23.09 20.12 2.84
C LEU A 283 -22.27 21.17 3.56
N THR A 284 -22.95 22.06 4.27
CA THR A 284 -22.32 23.17 4.99
C THR A 284 -22.45 23.05 6.49
N ASP A 285 -21.49 23.64 7.20
CA ASP A 285 -21.48 23.69 8.66
C ASP A 285 -22.32 24.88 9.21
N LYS A 286 -22.15 25.18 10.51
CA LYS A 286 -22.87 26.29 11.15
C LYS A 286 -22.48 27.68 10.63
N ASN A 287 -21.30 27.80 10.04
CA ASN A 287 -20.75 29.04 9.49
C ASN A 287 -20.99 29.14 7.98
N GLY A 288 -21.43 28.06 7.31
CA GLY A 288 -21.64 28.03 5.86
C GLY A 288 -20.48 27.44 5.08
N CYS A 289 -19.41 27.03 5.77
CA CYS A 289 -18.25 26.38 5.18
C CYS A 289 -18.63 24.99 4.67
N ILE A 290 -18.20 24.66 3.45
CA ILE A 290 -18.42 23.35 2.85
C ILE A 290 -17.51 22.33 3.52
N TYR A 291 -18.09 21.24 4.01
CA TYR A 291 -17.31 20.12 4.53
C TYR A 291 -16.53 19.43 3.41
N LYS A 292 -15.23 19.17 3.63
CA LYS A 292 -14.37 18.39 2.72
C LYS A 292 -13.85 17.11 3.41
N ASN A 293 -13.66 16.04 2.64
CA ASN A 293 -13.02 14.77 3.05
C ASN A 293 -13.51 14.17 4.37
N ARG A 294 -14.82 14.07 4.60
CA ARG A 294 -15.35 13.54 5.87
C ARG A 294 -16.75 12.95 5.77
N ILE A 295 -17.18 12.30 6.85
CA ILE A 295 -18.57 11.88 7.02
C ILE A 295 -19.32 12.97 7.78
N VAL A 296 -20.44 13.42 7.21
CA VAL A 296 -21.32 14.46 7.77
C VAL A 296 -22.67 13.84 8.10
N THR A 297 -23.19 14.15 9.28
CA THR A 297 -24.55 13.74 9.67
C THR A 297 -25.52 14.85 9.33
N TYR A 298 -26.46 14.59 8.44
CA TYR A 298 -27.53 15.51 8.05
C TYR A 298 -28.89 14.82 8.20
N LYS A 299 -29.81 15.44 8.96
CA LYS A 299 -31.14 14.89 9.27
C LYS A 299 -31.08 13.41 9.71
N LYS A 300 -30.25 13.11 10.72
CA LYS A 300 -29.99 11.77 11.30
C LYS A 300 -29.39 10.73 10.33
N LYS A 301 -28.99 11.12 9.12
CA LYS A 301 -28.39 10.24 8.09
C LYS A 301 -26.95 10.67 7.84
N GLN A 302 -26.08 9.69 7.58
CA GLN A 302 -24.66 9.96 7.33
C GLN A 302 -24.36 9.98 5.84
N TYR A 303 -23.63 10.99 5.40
CA TYR A 303 -23.17 11.18 4.03
C TYR A 303 -21.67 11.36 3.99
N TYR A 304 -21.02 10.85 2.95
CA TYR A 304 -19.61 11.15 2.69
C TYR A 304 -19.50 12.33 1.71
N VAL A 305 -18.66 13.30 2.06
CA VAL A 305 -18.24 14.40 1.19
C VAL A 305 -16.79 14.19 0.77
N THR A 306 -16.53 14.35 -0.53
CA THR A 306 -15.22 14.14 -1.14
C THR A 306 -14.28 15.30 -0.84
N GLU A 307 -13.07 15.23 -1.38
CA GLU A 307 -12.05 16.27 -1.27
C GLU A 307 -12.53 17.61 -1.84
N THR A 308 -13.26 17.57 -2.95
CA THR A 308 -13.89 18.74 -3.57
C THR A 308 -15.07 19.30 -2.76
N GLY A 309 -15.42 18.71 -1.62
CA GLY A 309 -16.59 19.08 -0.81
C GLY A 309 -17.94 18.55 -1.34
N ALA A 310 -17.95 18.01 -2.55
CA ALA A 310 -19.16 17.41 -3.12
C ALA A 310 -19.53 16.12 -2.37
N ARG A 311 -20.82 15.95 -2.11
CA ARG A 311 -21.37 14.69 -1.60
C ARG A 311 -21.15 13.59 -2.62
N ALA A 312 -20.57 12.47 -2.19
CA ALA A 312 -20.27 11.36 -3.07
C ALA A 312 -21.50 10.84 -3.83
N THR A 313 -21.30 10.33 -5.05
CA THR A 313 -22.37 9.83 -5.92
C THR A 313 -22.62 8.33 -5.79
N TRP A 314 -21.84 7.64 -4.97
CA TRP A 314 -21.84 6.18 -4.83
C TRP A 314 -23.18 5.61 -4.33
N LYS A 315 -23.63 4.52 -4.95
CA LYS A 315 -24.88 3.80 -4.61
C LYS A 315 -24.66 2.30 -4.58
N LYS A 316 -25.30 1.61 -3.63
CA LYS A 316 -25.30 0.14 -3.47
C LYS A 316 -23.89 -0.49 -3.56
N VAL A 317 -22.91 0.15 -2.94
CA VAL A 317 -21.49 -0.19 -3.14
C VAL A 317 -20.69 -0.02 -1.86
N TRP A 318 -19.63 -0.81 -1.72
CA TRP A 318 -18.63 -0.62 -0.68
C TRP A 318 -17.55 0.35 -1.15
N HIS A 319 -17.20 1.32 -0.30
CA HIS A 319 -16.12 2.27 -0.62
C HIS A 319 -15.32 2.64 0.63
N ARG A 320 -14.04 2.96 0.43
CA ARG A 320 -13.21 3.55 1.48
C ARG A 320 -13.40 5.06 1.53
N CYS A 321 -13.44 5.63 2.72
CA CYS A 321 -13.67 7.06 2.89
C CYS A 321 -12.44 7.73 3.51
N PRO A 322 -11.58 8.39 2.70
CA PRO A 322 -10.52 9.29 3.19
C PRO A 322 -11.05 10.30 4.23
N GLY A 323 -10.20 10.71 5.17
CA GLY A 323 -10.56 11.59 6.30
C GLY A 323 -11.59 11.03 7.30
N ALA A 324 -12.22 9.88 7.03
CA ALA A 324 -13.03 9.11 7.98
C ALA A 324 -12.27 7.87 8.53
N GLY A 325 -10.96 8.02 8.73
CA GLY A 325 -10.04 6.94 9.09
C GLY A 325 -9.79 5.93 7.95
N ASN A 326 -10.10 6.32 6.71
CA ASN A 326 -9.93 5.51 5.49
C ASN A 326 -10.49 4.08 5.64
N ARG A 327 -11.65 3.95 6.31
CA ARG A 327 -12.32 2.67 6.57
C ARG A 327 -13.30 2.32 5.46
N MET A 328 -13.67 1.04 5.40
CA MET A 328 -14.70 0.56 4.47
C MET A 328 -16.10 0.88 4.99
N TYR A 329 -16.93 1.51 4.15
CA TYR A 329 -18.34 1.83 4.40
C TYR A 329 -19.22 1.31 3.28
N TYR A 330 -20.48 0.99 3.60
CA TYR A 330 -21.47 0.60 2.60
C TYR A 330 -22.38 1.79 2.27
N PHE A 331 -22.53 2.07 0.98
CA PHE A 331 -23.41 3.11 0.45
C PHE A 331 -24.73 2.50 0.00
N GLY A 332 -25.85 3.06 0.46
CA GLY A 332 -27.20 2.56 0.18
C GLY A 332 -27.73 2.95 -1.20
N SER A 333 -29.06 2.92 -1.37
CA SER A 333 -29.71 3.32 -2.62
C SER A 333 -29.63 4.83 -2.91
N THR A 334 -29.57 5.66 -1.87
CA THR A 334 -29.35 7.10 -2.00
C THR A 334 -27.87 7.38 -2.20
N ALA A 335 -27.53 8.15 -3.24
CA ALA A 335 -26.16 8.57 -3.55
C ALA A 335 -25.44 9.11 -2.31
N GLY A 336 -24.23 8.65 -2.04
CA GLY A 336 -23.38 9.16 -0.95
C GLY A 336 -23.88 8.86 0.46
N ARG A 337 -25.03 8.20 0.62
CA ARG A 337 -25.61 7.88 1.92
C ARG A 337 -25.01 6.59 2.46
N ILE A 338 -24.39 6.68 3.62
CA ILE A 338 -23.82 5.54 4.33
C ILE A 338 -24.94 4.77 5.05
N VAL A 339 -24.92 3.45 4.92
CA VAL A 339 -25.77 2.53 5.67
C VAL A 339 -24.89 1.77 6.64
N LYS A 340 -25.22 1.87 7.93
CA LYS A 340 -24.50 1.17 8.99
C LYS A 340 -24.61 -0.33 8.81
N LYS A 341 -23.46 -1.01 8.73
CA LYS A 341 -23.35 -2.47 8.70
C LYS A 341 -22.65 -2.97 9.95
N THR A 342 -23.07 -4.12 10.45
CA THR A 342 -22.54 -4.76 11.66
C THR A 342 -22.27 -6.23 11.40
N GLY A 343 -21.47 -6.87 12.24
CA GLY A 343 -21.15 -8.28 12.11
C GLY A 343 -20.31 -8.57 10.85
N TRP A 344 -20.34 -9.82 10.42
CA TRP A 344 -19.57 -10.27 9.27
C TRP A 344 -20.21 -9.81 7.97
N GLN A 345 -19.41 -9.21 7.09
CA GLN A 345 -19.84 -8.67 5.82
C GLN A 345 -18.94 -9.16 4.69
N LYS A 346 -19.58 -9.63 3.61
CA LYS A 346 -18.91 -9.88 2.34
C LYS A 346 -18.73 -8.53 1.65
N VAL A 347 -17.49 -8.06 1.56
CA VAL A 347 -17.17 -6.81 0.88
C VAL A 347 -16.76 -7.12 -0.55
N THR A 348 -17.26 -6.31 -1.47
CA THR A 348 -16.96 -6.36 -2.90
C THR A 348 -16.32 -5.06 -3.36
N THR A 349 -15.62 -5.10 -4.49
CA THR A 349 -15.16 -3.88 -5.17
C THR A 349 -16.34 -3.17 -5.82
N SER A 350 -16.12 -1.95 -6.33
CA SER A 350 -17.13 -1.21 -7.11
C SER A 350 -17.65 -1.98 -8.33
N LYS A 351 -16.85 -2.88 -8.89
CA LYS A 351 -17.22 -3.78 -9.99
C LYS A 351 -17.91 -5.08 -9.54
N GLY A 352 -18.28 -5.20 -8.26
CA GLY A 352 -18.94 -6.38 -7.70
C GLY A 352 -18.02 -7.58 -7.41
N LYS A 353 -16.72 -7.50 -7.73
CA LYS A 353 -15.77 -8.59 -7.46
C LYS A 353 -15.56 -8.76 -5.96
N PHE A 354 -15.46 -10.01 -5.49
CA PHE A 354 -15.17 -10.30 -4.08
C PHE A 354 -13.83 -9.65 -3.66
N TYR A 355 -13.90 -8.80 -2.63
CA TYR A 355 -12.74 -8.08 -2.10
C TYR A 355 -12.22 -8.73 -0.81
N GLY A 356 -13.12 -9.23 0.03
CA GLY A 356 -12.77 -9.95 1.25
C GLY A 356 -13.90 -9.99 2.27
N TRP A 357 -13.72 -10.78 3.32
CA TRP A 357 -14.58 -10.76 4.50
C TRP A 357 -14.10 -9.71 5.50
N PHE A 358 -15.04 -8.95 6.06
CA PHE A 358 -14.79 -7.94 7.10
C PHE A 358 -15.69 -8.22 8.29
N LEU A 359 -15.24 -7.85 9.49
CA LEU A 359 -16.05 -7.90 10.70
C LEU A 359 -16.26 -6.49 11.24
N PHE A 360 -17.52 -6.07 11.31
CA PHE A 360 -17.95 -4.76 11.80
C PHE A 360 -18.48 -4.85 13.23
N ASN A 361 -18.11 -3.90 14.08
CA ASN A 361 -18.62 -3.79 15.45
C ASN A 361 -20.02 -3.13 15.48
N LYS A 362 -20.64 -3.07 16.68
CA LYS A 362 -21.96 -2.44 16.88
C LYS A 362 -22.02 -0.94 16.52
N LYS A 363 -20.88 -0.26 16.43
CA LYS A 363 -20.75 1.15 16.00
C LYS A 363 -20.52 1.30 14.49
N GLY A 364 -20.50 0.21 13.72
CA GLY A 364 -20.29 0.22 12.26
C GLY A 364 -18.84 0.43 11.83
N LYS A 365 -17.86 0.25 12.72
CA LYS A 365 -16.43 0.27 12.39
C LYS A 365 -15.94 -1.16 12.20
N HIS A 366 -15.21 -1.45 11.11
CA HIS A 366 -14.57 -2.75 10.95
C HIS A 366 -13.28 -2.84 11.77
N TYR A 367 -12.92 -4.07 12.17
CA TYR A 367 -11.64 -4.36 12.79
C TYR A 367 -10.51 -4.32 11.75
N ALA A 368 -9.30 -3.96 12.18
CA ALA A 368 -8.08 -3.92 11.38
C ALA A 368 -6.85 -4.01 12.32
N ASN A 369 -5.74 -4.57 11.83
CA ASN A 369 -4.50 -4.80 12.58
C ASN A 369 -4.73 -5.47 13.95
N THR A 370 -5.60 -6.47 14.02
CA THR A 370 -5.96 -7.09 15.30
C THR A 370 -6.37 -8.55 15.15
N LEU A 371 -6.01 -9.37 16.13
CA LEU A 371 -6.45 -10.76 16.28
C LEU A 371 -7.64 -10.81 17.25
N ARG A 372 -8.77 -11.37 16.82
CA ARG A 372 -9.95 -11.57 17.66
C ARG A 372 -10.54 -12.95 17.43
N ASN A 373 -10.73 -13.72 18.50
CA ASN A 373 -11.35 -15.05 18.47
C ASN A 373 -10.75 -15.98 17.40
N GLY A 374 -9.43 -15.96 17.23
CA GLY A 374 -8.72 -16.78 16.23
C GLY A 374 -8.75 -16.23 14.80
N TYR A 375 -9.35 -15.06 14.55
CA TYR A 375 -9.37 -14.37 13.25
C TYR A 375 -8.47 -13.15 13.27
N TYR A 376 -7.58 -13.01 12.29
CA TYR A 376 -6.78 -11.80 12.14
C TYR A 376 -7.32 -10.91 11.03
N PHE A 377 -7.47 -9.62 11.33
CA PHE A 377 -7.86 -8.60 10.36
C PHE A 377 -6.62 -7.79 9.98
N LYS A 378 -6.30 -7.77 8.68
CA LYS A 378 -5.15 -7.03 8.15
C LYS A 378 -5.36 -5.51 8.29
N ALA A 379 -4.34 -4.72 7.95
CA ALA A 379 -4.39 -3.25 8.02
C ALA A 379 -5.56 -2.65 7.22
N ASP A 380 -5.86 -3.22 6.06
CA ASP A 380 -6.99 -2.81 5.23
C ASP A 380 -8.36 -3.31 5.74
N GLY A 381 -8.39 -4.10 6.82
CA GLY A 381 -9.58 -4.68 7.44
C GLY A 381 -10.02 -6.03 6.88
N ARG A 382 -9.39 -6.53 5.79
CA ARG A 382 -9.70 -7.85 5.25
C ARG A 382 -9.29 -8.94 6.23
N LEU A 383 -10.14 -9.94 6.37
CA LEU A 383 -9.81 -11.19 7.07
C LEU A 383 -8.59 -11.85 6.43
N ALA A 384 -7.62 -12.26 7.26
CA ALA A 384 -6.43 -12.96 6.84
C ALA A 384 -6.74 -14.37 6.31
N SER A 385 -5.90 -14.86 5.41
CA SER A 385 -6.03 -16.18 4.79
C SER A 385 -4.66 -16.63 4.29
N GLY A 386 -4.39 -17.93 4.39
CA GLY A 386 -3.09 -18.51 4.09
C GLY A 386 -2.02 -18.11 5.12
N VAL A 387 -0.76 -18.19 4.71
CA VAL A 387 0.39 -17.77 5.52
C VAL A 387 0.38 -16.24 5.66
N THR A 388 0.31 -15.74 6.89
CA THR A 388 0.27 -14.31 7.21
C THR A 388 1.34 -13.99 8.25
N VAL A 389 2.15 -12.96 7.99
CA VAL A 389 3.17 -12.48 8.91
C VAL A 389 2.57 -11.41 9.81
N ILE A 390 2.75 -11.56 11.12
CA ILE A 390 2.28 -10.62 12.14
C ILE A 390 3.47 -10.40 13.09
N ASN A 391 3.96 -9.17 13.19
CA ASN A 391 5.10 -8.79 14.04
C ASN A 391 6.31 -9.74 13.89
N GLY A 392 6.70 -10.02 12.65
CA GLY A 392 7.85 -10.88 12.32
C GLY A 392 7.63 -12.39 12.47
N LYS A 393 6.46 -12.84 12.96
CA LYS A 393 6.10 -14.26 13.10
C LYS A 393 5.10 -14.69 12.04
N SER A 394 5.29 -15.88 11.49
CA SER A 394 4.38 -16.45 10.49
C SER A 394 3.28 -17.26 11.16
N TYR A 395 2.04 -17.06 10.72
CA TYR A 395 0.85 -17.79 11.15
C TYR A 395 0.13 -18.32 9.92
N PHE A 396 -0.71 -19.34 10.09
CA PHE A 396 -1.59 -19.80 9.02
C PHE A 396 -3.05 -19.62 9.41
N PHE A 397 -3.80 -18.91 8.56
CA PHE A 397 -5.24 -18.74 8.67
C PHE A 397 -5.94 -19.53 7.58
N LYS A 398 -6.91 -20.36 7.93
CA LYS A 398 -7.64 -21.22 6.97
C LYS A 398 -8.20 -20.35 5.82
N PRO A 399 -7.88 -20.66 4.55
CA PRO A 399 -8.27 -19.80 3.42
C PRO A 399 -9.79 -19.60 3.33
N SER A 400 -10.20 -18.35 3.08
CA SER A 400 -11.60 -18.00 2.82
C SER A 400 -11.86 -17.77 1.33
N THR A 401 -13.09 -18.02 0.88
CA THR A 401 -13.57 -17.76 -0.47
C THR A 401 -14.72 -16.75 -0.45
N SER A 402 -15.29 -16.42 -1.61
CA SER A 402 -16.48 -15.56 -1.68
C SER A 402 -17.73 -16.18 -1.04
N ASN A 403 -17.73 -17.50 -0.83
CA ASN A 403 -18.89 -18.26 -0.37
C ASN A 403 -18.65 -18.82 1.05
N THR A 404 -17.39 -19.02 1.44
CA THR A 404 -17.03 -19.63 2.72
C THR A 404 -16.07 -18.74 3.50
N ARG A 405 -16.42 -18.43 4.74
CA ARG A 405 -15.60 -17.63 5.67
C ARG A 405 -14.91 -18.55 6.68
N ASN A 406 -13.70 -19.03 6.36
CA ASN A 406 -12.93 -19.89 7.25
C ASN A 406 -12.07 -19.08 8.21
N GLY A 407 -10.97 -18.49 7.74
CA GLY A 407 -10.13 -17.47 8.39
C GLY A 407 -9.59 -17.77 9.79
N GLN A 408 -9.89 -18.92 10.37
CA GLN A 408 -9.42 -19.32 11.69
C GLN A 408 -7.93 -19.66 11.66
N MET A 409 -7.21 -19.21 12.67
CA MET A 409 -5.82 -19.55 12.88
C MET A 409 -5.67 -21.03 13.24
N VAL A 410 -4.76 -21.72 12.56
CA VAL A 410 -4.39 -23.10 12.88
C VAL A 410 -3.42 -23.12 14.06
N LYS A 411 -3.60 -24.08 14.98
CA LYS A 411 -2.80 -24.26 16.20
C LYS A 411 -2.61 -25.74 16.48
N ASN A 412 -1.46 -26.12 17.04
CA ASN A 412 -1.12 -27.50 17.45
C ASN A 412 -1.38 -28.54 16.35
N GLU A 413 -1.11 -28.21 15.09
CA GLU A 413 -1.50 -29.05 13.96
C GLU A 413 -0.42 -29.04 12.88
N MET A 414 -0.15 -30.23 12.32
CA MET A 414 0.61 -30.38 11.09
C MET A 414 -0.36 -30.50 9.92
N PHE A 415 -0.24 -29.62 8.92
CA PHE A 415 -1.21 -29.53 7.83
C PHE A 415 -0.51 -29.27 6.48
N VAL A 416 -1.20 -29.61 5.38
CA VAL A 416 -0.70 -29.40 4.03
C VAL A 416 -1.38 -28.19 3.39
N TYR A 417 -0.59 -27.29 2.82
CA TYR A 417 -1.08 -26.17 2.03
C TYR A 417 -0.17 -25.91 0.83
N LYS A 418 -0.75 -25.84 -0.37
CA LYS A 418 -0.02 -25.65 -1.64
C LYS A 418 1.19 -26.59 -1.77
N LYS A 419 0.97 -27.89 -1.57
CA LYS A 419 1.97 -28.98 -1.63
C LYS A 419 3.12 -28.89 -0.60
N LYS A 420 3.05 -27.98 0.38
CA LYS A 420 4.01 -27.88 1.49
C LYS A 420 3.34 -28.31 2.79
N THR A 421 4.06 -29.03 3.64
CA THR A 421 3.60 -29.42 4.97
C THR A 421 4.15 -28.45 6.00
N TYR A 422 3.27 -27.83 6.77
CA TYR A 422 3.57 -26.87 7.82
C TYR A 422 3.23 -27.47 9.18
N PHE A 423 3.79 -26.90 10.25
CA PHE A 423 3.37 -27.16 11.62
C PHE A 423 3.16 -25.83 12.34
N ALA A 424 2.00 -25.67 12.97
CA ALA A 424 1.68 -24.54 13.84
C ALA A 424 1.75 -24.98 15.32
N ASP A 425 2.46 -24.22 16.14
CA ASP A 425 2.54 -24.49 17.59
C ASP A 425 1.24 -24.10 18.34
N SER A 426 1.27 -24.18 19.68
CA SER A 426 0.12 -23.86 20.54
C SER A 426 -0.32 -22.40 20.49
N LYS A 427 0.58 -21.51 20.08
CA LYS A 427 0.31 -20.09 19.84
C LYS A 427 -0.04 -19.82 18.36
N GLY A 428 0.01 -20.83 17.50
CA GLY A 428 -0.25 -20.76 16.05
C GLY A 428 0.94 -20.32 15.22
N VAL A 429 2.13 -20.18 15.82
CA VAL A 429 3.34 -19.77 15.11
C VAL A 429 3.84 -20.94 14.27
N LEU A 430 4.09 -20.68 12.99
CA LEU A 430 4.60 -21.69 12.07
C LEU A 430 6.07 -21.97 12.34
N ARG A 431 6.44 -23.26 12.38
CA ARG A 431 7.82 -23.70 12.57
C ARG A 431 8.69 -23.27 11.38
N LYS A 432 9.50 -22.21 11.54
CA LYS A 432 10.38 -21.69 10.48
C LYS A 432 11.45 -22.70 10.06
N SER A 433 12.23 -23.19 11.02
CA SER A 433 13.26 -24.20 10.80
C SER A 433 13.51 -25.00 12.08
N GLY A 434 14.19 -26.14 11.95
CA GLY A 434 14.65 -26.95 13.07
C GLY A 434 13.74 -28.13 13.42
N TRP A 435 14.15 -28.85 14.45
CA TRP A 435 13.50 -30.08 14.93
C TRP A 435 12.19 -29.81 15.67
N GLN A 436 11.17 -30.62 15.43
CA GLN A 436 9.90 -30.61 16.15
C GLN A 436 9.51 -32.04 16.51
N LYS A 437 9.14 -32.28 17.77
CA LYS A 437 8.55 -33.56 18.19
C LYS A 437 7.03 -33.45 18.08
N ILE A 438 6.41 -34.39 17.37
CA ILE A 438 4.96 -34.47 17.15
C ILE A 438 4.58 -35.95 17.34
N ASP A 439 3.64 -36.23 18.23
CA ASP A 439 3.13 -37.59 18.51
C ASP A 439 4.25 -38.63 18.67
N GLY A 440 5.24 -38.32 19.51
CA GLY A 440 6.39 -39.18 19.79
C GLY A 440 7.50 -39.16 18.73
N ASN A 441 7.22 -38.73 17.50
CA ASN A 441 8.13 -38.76 16.36
C ASN A 441 8.84 -37.41 16.15
N TRP A 442 10.07 -37.45 15.65
CA TRP A 442 10.84 -36.25 15.31
C TRP A 442 10.71 -35.90 13.83
N TYR A 443 10.49 -34.62 13.57
CA TYR A 443 10.35 -34.04 12.23
C TYR A 443 11.31 -32.86 12.09
N TYR A 444 11.84 -32.64 10.90
CA TYR A 444 12.73 -31.51 10.62
C TYR A 444 12.07 -30.55 9.64
N PHE A 445 11.95 -29.29 10.05
CA PHE A 445 11.42 -28.22 9.19
C PHE A 445 12.56 -27.35 8.68
N LYS A 446 12.45 -26.87 7.44
CA LYS A 446 13.34 -25.87 6.85
C LYS A 446 12.50 -24.94 5.99
N ASN A 447 12.64 -23.62 6.19
CA ASN A 447 11.89 -22.60 5.46
C ASN A 447 10.36 -22.80 5.52
N MET A 448 9.85 -23.10 6.72
CA MET A 448 8.45 -23.38 7.03
C MET A 448 7.87 -24.65 6.39
N SER A 449 8.69 -25.49 5.77
CA SER A 449 8.25 -26.75 5.16
C SER A 449 8.90 -27.94 5.85
N LEU A 450 8.13 -29.01 6.04
CA LEU A 450 8.65 -30.31 6.44
C LEU A 450 9.64 -30.83 5.40
N VAL A 451 10.80 -31.27 5.86
CA VAL A 451 11.80 -31.96 5.06
C VAL A 451 11.45 -33.45 5.02
N LYS A 452 11.53 -34.04 3.82
CA LYS A 452 11.21 -35.44 3.54
C LYS A 452 12.27 -36.04 2.63
N ASN A 453 12.42 -37.35 2.68
CA ASN A 453 13.35 -38.12 1.85
C ASN A 453 14.79 -37.57 1.86
N ALA A 454 15.32 -37.25 3.04
CA ALA A 454 16.60 -36.57 3.14
C ALA A 454 17.40 -36.98 4.37
N PHE A 455 18.72 -36.98 4.22
CA PHE A 455 19.64 -37.07 5.36
C PHE A 455 19.70 -35.75 6.11
N VAL A 456 19.51 -35.82 7.42
CA VAL A 456 19.48 -34.67 8.33
C VAL A 456 20.29 -34.98 9.58
N LYS A 457 20.83 -33.95 10.22
CA LYS A 457 21.66 -34.09 11.43
C LYS A 457 20.87 -33.69 12.68
N LYS A 458 20.79 -34.59 13.66
CA LYS A 458 20.15 -34.34 14.97
C LYS A 458 21.22 -34.47 16.05
N GLY A 459 21.61 -33.34 16.64
CA GLY A 459 22.77 -33.29 17.54
C GLY A 459 24.05 -33.63 16.77
N LYS A 460 24.82 -34.62 17.25
CA LYS A 460 26.07 -35.06 16.61
C LYS A 460 25.88 -36.13 15.52
N LYS A 461 24.71 -36.78 15.44
CA LYS A 461 24.49 -37.93 14.54
C LYS A 461 23.63 -37.57 13.32
N TYR A 462 23.94 -38.19 12.18
CA TYR A 462 23.08 -38.19 11.01
C TYR A 462 21.99 -39.25 11.14
N GLY A 463 20.83 -38.94 10.56
CA GLY A 463 19.72 -39.85 10.35
C GLY A 463 19.01 -39.50 9.05
N TYR A 464 17.85 -40.10 8.83
CA TYR A 464 17.07 -39.92 7.62
C TYR A 464 15.64 -39.53 7.97
N VAL A 465 15.08 -38.51 7.30
CA VAL A 465 13.63 -38.25 7.33
C VAL A 465 12.99 -38.93 6.14
N ASP A 466 12.02 -39.80 6.40
CA ASP A 466 11.36 -40.62 5.37
C ASP A 466 10.35 -39.82 4.52
N ALA A 467 9.56 -40.51 3.69
CA ALA A 467 8.53 -39.90 2.84
C ALA A 467 7.38 -39.26 3.65
N THR A 468 7.18 -39.69 4.90
CA THR A 468 6.24 -39.08 5.85
C THR A 468 6.88 -37.93 6.63
N GLY A 469 8.21 -37.80 6.56
CA GLY A 469 9.03 -36.82 7.27
C GLY A 469 9.46 -37.28 8.66
N LYS A 470 9.16 -38.52 9.04
CA LYS A 470 9.59 -39.11 10.32
C LYS A 470 11.08 -39.37 10.29
N PHE A 471 11.77 -38.93 11.34
CA PHE A 471 13.19 -39.17 11.52
C PHE A 471 13.46 -40.59 12.01
N THR A 472 14.34 -41.29 11.30
CA THR A 472 14.82 -42.63 11.64
C THR A 472 16.35 -42.71 11.60
N THR A 473 16.88 -43.72 12.28
CA THR A 473 18.31 -44.09 12.32
C THR A 473 18.44 -45.59 12.18
N GLY A 474 19.61 -46.07 11.76
CA GLY A 474 19.88 -47.51 11.65
C GLY A 474 19.59 -48.09 10.27
N TRP A 475 19.10 -49.33 10.25
CA TRP A 475 18.83 -50.08 9.02
C TRP A 475 17.61 -49.53 8.25
N VAL A 476 17.75 -49.44 6.93
CA VAL A 476 16.69 -49.06 6.00
C VAL A 476 16.48 -50.22 5.04
N VAL A 477 15.28 -50.79 5.07
CA VAL A 477 14.85 -51.82 4.13
C VAL A 477 14.55 -51.18 2.79
N VAL A 478 15.29 -51.59 1.75
CA VAL A 478 15.09 -51.11 0.38
C VAL A 478 14.20 -52.08 -0.39
N ASP A 479 14.49 -53.38 -0.30
CA ASP A 479 13.66 -54.46 -0.82
C ASP A 479 13.79 -55.68 0.09
N ASN A 480 12.72 -56.00 0.81
CA ASN A 480 12.70 -57.13 1.74
C ASN A 480 12.83 -58.47 1.00
N SER A 481 12.16 -58.62 -0.14
CA SER A 481 12.11 -59.87 -0.91
C SER A 481 13.45 -60.24 -1.52
N GLN A 482 14.24 -59.24 -1.90
CA GLN A 482 15.58 -59.41 -2.48
C GLN A 482 16.69 -59.38 -1.43
N ASN A 483 16.34 -59.34 -0.13
CA ASN A 483 17.30 -59.19 0.97
C ASN A 483 18.21 -57.94 0.84
N LEU A 484 17.64 -56.81 0.42
CA LEU A 484 18.35 -55.54 0.21
C LEU A 484 18.07 -54.54 1.34
N VAL A 485 19.10 -54.25 2.12
CA VAL A 485 19.11 -53.24 3.19
C VAL A 485 20.32 -52.33 3.06
N ARG A 486 20.18 -51.11 3.58
CA ARG A 486 21.28 -50.15 3.77
C ARG A 486 21.32 -49.71 5.22
N TYR A 487 22.47 -49.23 5.69
CA TYR A 487 22.58 -48.68 7.04
C TYR A 487 22.88 -47.18 6.96
N ILE A 488 22.08 -46.37 7.66
CA ILE A 488 22.31 -44.92 7.74
C ILE A 488 23.61 -44.69 8.49
N ASN A 489 24.56 -43.99 7.87
CA ASN A 489 25.81 -43.66 8.52
C ASN A 489 25.54 -42.58 9.60
N PRO A 490 25.79 -42.86 10.89
CA PRO A 490 25.54 -41.88 11.95
C PRO A 490 26.60 -40.78 11.98
N ASP A 491 27.80 -41.02 11.43
CA ASP A 491 28.96 -40.16 11.54
C ASP A 491 29.13 -39.25 10.31
N LYS A 492 28.62 -39.69 9.15
CA LYS A 492 28.72 -39.01 7.86
C LYS A 492 27.35 -38.90 7.18
N LYS A 493 27.13 -37.88 6.36
CA LYS A 493 25.86 -37.74 5.62
C LYS A 493 25.75 -38.84 4.55
N GLY A 494 24.81 -39.77 4.70
CA GLY A 494 24.53 -40.80 3.70
C GLY A 494 24.35 -42.18 4.31
N PHE A 495 24.39 -43.21 3.46
CA PHE A 495 24.51 -44.60 3.89
C PHE A 495 25.99 -44.95 4.08
N VAL A 496 26.27 -46.02 4.84
CA VAL A 496 27.61 -46.64 4.88
C VAL A 496 27.90 -47.26 3.50
N GLN A 497 29.08 -47.00 2.93
CA GLN A 497 29.44 -47.40 1.55
C GLN A 497 30.93 -47.73 1.46
N ASN A 498 31.29 -48.77 0.71
CA ASN A 498 32.68 -49.21 0.48
C ASN A 498 33.52 -49.38 1.76
N GLU A 499 32.88 -49.78 2.86
CA GLU A 499 33.56 -49.95 4.14
C GLU A 499 32.92 -51.09 4.94
N SER A 500 33.64 -51.54 5.98
CA SER A 500 33.06 -52.38 7.02
C SER A 500 32.62 -51.52 8.22
N LYS A 501 31.58 -51.94 8.93
CA LYS A 501 31.06 -51.20 10.09
C LYS A 501 30.55 -52.16 11.15
N TRP A 502 30.99 -51.93 12.39
CA TRP A 502 30.42 -52.54 13.58
C TRP A 502 29.04 -51.94 13.88
N ILE A 503 28.01 -52.78 13.87
CA ILE A 503 26.63 -52.42 14.15
C ILE A 503 26.08 -53.46 15.12
N ASP A 504 25.63 -53.01 16.29
CA ASP A 504 25.04 -53.86 17.34
C ASP A 504 25.87 -55.12 17.68
N GLY A 505 27.19 -54.95 17.75
CA GLY A 505 28.13 -56.03 18.09
C GLY A 505 28.48 -56.99 16.95
N LYS A 506 28.09 -56.69 15.71
CA LYS A 506 28.43 -57.47 14.51
C LYS A 506 29.13 -56.64 13.45
N LEU A 507 30.08 -57.23 12.74
CA LEU A 507 30.79 -56.57 11.65
C LEU A 507 30.08 -56.82 10.31
N TYR A 508 29.63 -55.74 9.69
CA TYR A 508 28.96 -55.77 8.38
C TYR A 508 29.83 -55.13 7.31
N TYR A 509 29.67 -55.56 6.07
CA TYR A 509 30.35 -55.02 4.90
C TYR A 509 29.34 -54.39 3.96
N PHE A 510 29.71 -53.27 3.33
CA PHE A 510 28.83 -52.53 2.43
C PHE A 510 29.48 -52.32 1.07
N ASP A 511 28.69 -52.52 0.00
CA ASP A 511 29.15 -52.33 -1.37
C ASP A 511 29.25 -50.83 -1.75
N LYS A 512 29.62 -50.56 -3.00
CA LYS A 512 29.72 -49.19 -3.54
C LYS A 512 28.41 -48.39 -3.55
N ASN A 513 27.28 -49.09 -3.52
CA ASN A 513 25.95 -48.49 -3.49
C ASN A 513 25.41 -48.37 -2.06
N GLY A 514 26.10 -48.93 -1.07
CA GLY A 514 25.74 -48.95 0.35
C GLY A 514 24.79 -50.06 0.75
N TYR A 515 24.61 -51.07 -0.09
CA TYR A 515 23.91 -52.28 0.30
C TYR A 515 24.80 -53.16 1.16
N ARG A 516 24.20 -53.78 2.19
CA ARG A 516 24.87 -54.81 2.99
C ARG A 516 25.28 -55.96 2.07
N ILE A 517 26.54 -56.32 2.08
CA ILE A 517 27.07 -57.51 1.41
C ILE A 517 26.66 -58.73 2.24
N ASN A 518 25.93 -59.65 1.62
CA ASN A 518 25.34 -60.82 2.30
C ASN A 518 26.20 -62.09 2.19
N ASP A 519 27.31 -62.05 1.44
CA ASP A 519 28.27 -63.15 1.32
C ASP A 519 29.69 -62.57 1.19
N VAL A 520 30.53 -62.82 2.19
CA VAL A 520 31.94 -62.37 2.25
C VAL A 520 32.92 -63.54 2.32
N THR A 521 32.55 -64.70 1.78
CA THR A 521 33.42 -65.90 1.71
C THR A 521 34.73 -65.68 0.95
N ASN A 522 34.81 -64.65 0.12
CA ASN A 522 36.07 -64.25 -0.52
C ASN A 522 37.08 -63.61 0.46
N ILE A 523 36.60 -63.06 1.58
CA ILE A 523 37.42 -62.40 2.61
C ILE A 523 37.87 -63.41 3.67
N TYR A 524 36.96 -64.26 4.14
CA TYR A 524 37.21 -65.29 5.15
C TYR A 524 37.05 -66.66 4.52
N LYS A 525 38.11 -67.49 4.51
CA LYS A 525 38.15 -68.75 3.75
C LYS A 525 38.06 -70.02 4.60
N SER A 526 38.34 -69.96 5.90
CA SER A 526 38.33 -71.11 6.82
C SER A 526 38.11 -70.66 8.27
N GLY A 527 38.02 -71.62 9.20
CA GLY A 527 37.84 -71.33 10.63
C GLY A 527 36.40 -71.04 11.04
N TYR A 528 35.43 -71.55 10.29
CA TYR A 528 34.03 -71.18 10.48
C TYR A 528 33.39 -71.74 11.76
N THR A 529 32.41 -71.00 12.27
CA THR A 529 31.40 -71.53 13.18
C THR A 529 30.00 -71.33 12.60
N VAL A 530 29.05 -72.19 12.97
CA VAL A 530 27.73 -72.25 12.35
C VAL A 530 26.64 -72.04 13.40
N GLU A 531 25.59 -71.32 13.01
CA GLU A 531 24.33 -71.21 13.75
C GLU A 531 23.16 -71.61 12.89
N VAL A 532 22.13 -72.20 13.49
CA VAL A 532 20.84 -72.48 12.84
C VAL A 532 19.72 -71.96 13.73
N ASP A 533 19.04 -70.92 13.25
CA ASP A 533 17.82 -70.39 13.85
C ASP A 533 16.63 -71.13 13.24
N ARG A 534 16.04 -72.04 14.01
CA ARG A 534 14.92 -72.89 13.59
C ARG A 534 13.66 -72.07 13.31
N VAL A 535 13.42 -71.01 14.10
CA VAL A 535 12.22 -70.16 14.00
C VAL A 535 12.26 -69.32 12.72
N ASN A 536 13.42 -68.76 12.39
CA ASN A 536 13.58 -67.94 11.19
C ASN A 536 14.01 -68.75 9.95
N GLY A 537 14.28 -70.05 10.08
CA GLY A 537 14.66 -70.94 8.98
C GLY A 537 15.94 -70.47 8.28
N VAL A 538 16.95 -70.08 9.05
CA VAL A 538 18.21 -69.54 8.53
C VAL A 538 19.40 -70.16 9.24
N MET A 539 20.39 -70.59 8.46
CA MET A 539 21.70 -70.97 8.93
C MET A 539 22.66 -69.80 8.69
N THR A 540 23.45 -69.41 9.67
CA THR A 540 24.45 -68.36 9.55
C THR A 540 25.84 -68.94 9.76
N ILE A 541 26.75 -68.63 8.84
CA ILE A 541 28.16 -68.98 8.95
C ILE A 541 28.92 -67.76 9.46
N TYR A 542 29.81 -67.95 10.42
CA TYR A 542 30.65 -66.89 11.01
C TYR A 542 32.13 -67.21 10.85
N ALA A 543 32.96 -66.16 10.73
CA ALA A 543 34.41 -66.29 10.61
C ALA A 543 35.14 -66.41 11.97
N ASP A 544 34.42 -66.25 13.08
CA ASP A 544 34.97 -66.23 14.43
C ASP A 544 34.14 -67.07 15.41
N ALA A 545 34.80 -67.54 16.47
CA ALA A 545 34.15 -68.34 17.52
C ALA A 545 33.11 -67.55 18.32
N ASN A 546 33.29 -66.22 18.43
CA ASN A 546 32.37 -65.32 19.14
C ASN A 546 31.14 -64.94 18.29
N ARG A 547 31.07 -65.38 17.02
CA ARG A 547 29.96 -65.14 16.10
C ARG A 547 29.65 -63.66 15.90
N THR A 548 30.70 -62.86 15.81
CA THR A 548 30.64 -61.42 15.60
C THR A 548 30.79 -61.03 14.13
N ILE A 549 31.37 -61.90 13.30
CA ILE A 549 31.63 -61.65 11.88
C ILE A 549 30.82 -62.63 11.03
N PRO A 550 29.56 -62.30 10.68
CA PRO A 550 28.76 -63.14 9.80
C PRO A 550 29.33 -63.13 8.38
N VAL A 551 29.53 -64.31 7.82
CA VAL A 551 30.14 -64.53 6.51
C VAL A 551 29.09 -64.68 5.42
N LYS A 552 28.12 -65.57 5.64
CA LYS A 552 26.98 -65.78 4.75
C LYS A 552 25.81 -66.39 5.50
N THR A 553 24.62 -66.26 4.94
CA THR A 553 23.42 -66.95 5.41
C THR A 553 22.90 -67.92 4.35
N ILE A 554 22.34 -69.01 4.84
CA ILE A 554 21.78 -70.11 4.06
C ILE A 554 20.33 -70.27 4.49
N ARG A 555 19.42 -70.35 3.53
CA ARG A 555 18.00 -70.63 3.78
C ARG A 555 17.86 -72.11 4.12
N VAL A 556 17.26 -72.43 5.26
CA VAL A 556 17.15 -73.83 5.71
C VAL A 556 15.74 -74.19 6.14
N SER A 557 15.40 -75.45 5.96
CA SER A 557 14.20 -76.08 6.49
C SER A 557 14.60 -77.10 7.56
N VAL A 558 14.06 -76.89 8.76
CA VAL A 558 14.28 -77.74 9.93
C VAL A 558 13.16 -78.77 10.08
N GLY A 559 13.22 -79.58 11.13
CA GLY A 559 12.23 -80.57 11.51
C GLY A 559 10.82 -79.99 11.65
N ASN A 560 9.83 -80.71 11.15
CA ASN A 560 8.42 -80.40 11.39
C ASN A 560 8.10 -80.54 12.88
N PRO A 561 7.06 -79.83 13.39
CA PRO A 561 6.54 -80.07 14.74
C PRO A 561 6.32 -81.56 15.00
N GLY A 562 6.91 -82.10 16.07
CA GLY A 562 6.85 -83.52 16.43
C GLY A 562 8.00 -84.37 15.87
N THR A 563 8.81 -83.80 14.97
CA THR A 563 10.05 -84.38 14.45
C THR A 563 11.14 -83.31 14.40
N ASP A 564 11.24 -82.56 15.49
CA ASP A 564 11.99 -81.33 15.56
C ASP A 564 13.49 -81.56 15.33
N THR A 565 14.16 -80.57 14.72
CA THR A 565 15.63 -80.54 14.69
C THR A 565 16.15 -80.28 16.10
N PRO A 566 16.96 -81.17 16.72
CA PRO A 566 17.44 -80.98 18.09
C PRO A 566 18.22 -79.66 18.26
N THR A 567 17.89 -78.89 19.30
CA THR A 567 18.67 -77.70 19.69
C THR A 567 19.94 -78.12 20.43
N GLY A 568 20.95 -77.24 20.48
CA GLY A 568 22.19 -77.51 21.21
C GLY A 568 23.44 -77.17 20.42
N ARG A 569 24.60 -77.52 20.98
CA ARG A 569 25.91 -77.33 20.37
C ARG A 569 26.47 -78.67 19.95
N TYR A 570 26.82 -78.79 18.67
CA TYR A 570 27.28 -80.03 18.06
C TYR A 570 28.51 -79.77 17.18
N LYS A 571 29.10 -80.84 16.64
CA LYS A 571 30.17 -80.77 15.64
C LYS A 571 29.64 -81.19 14.27
N LEU A 572 30.23 -80.60 13.23
CA LEU A 572 29.95 -80.94 11.84
C LEU A 572 31.03 -81.85 11.28
N THR A 573 30.65 -83.02 10.78
CA THR A 573 31.57 -83.97 10.13
C THR A 573 31.09 -84.29 8.73
N ARG A 574 31.97 -84.11 7.74
CA ARG A 574 31.70 -84.47 6.34
C ARG A 574 31.44 -85.97 6.24
N TYR A 575 30.35 -86.37 5.58
CA TYR A 575 29.97 -87.79 5.51
C TYR A 575 29.96 -88.33 4.08
N SER A 576 28.92 -88.03 3.29
CA SER A 576 28.82 -88.56 1.92
C SER A 576 28.24 -87.56 0.91
N ARG A 577 28.60 -87.73 -0.37
CA ARG A 577 28.01 -86.96 -1.47
C ARG A 577 26.53 -87.30 -1.69
N TRP A 578 26.15 -88.56 -1.62
CA TRP A 578 24.74 -89.00 -1.66
C TRP A 578 24.45 -89.65 -0.31
N GLN A 579 23.71 -88.92 0.52
CA GLN A 579 23.35 -89.33 1.86
C GLN A 579 22.03 -90.08 1.81
N ALA A 580 22.04 -91.36 2.18
CA ALA A 580 20.80 -92.09 2.44
C ALA A 580 20.09 -91.48 3.66
N LEU A 581 18.79 -91.28 3.55
CA LEU A 581 17.93 -90.66 4.57
C LEU A 581 16.84 -91.65 5.01
N MET A 582 15.95 -91.24 5.90
CA MET A 582 14.82 -92.07 6.34
C MET A 582 13.86 -92.40 5.16
N GLY A 583 13.57 -93.68 4.94
CA GLY A 583 12.80 -94.20 3.79
C GLY A 583 13.65 -94.32 2.51
N PRO A 584 13.07 -94.64 1.34
CA PRO A 584 13.77 -94.60 0.07
C PRO A 584 13.99 -93.14 -0.36
N SER A 585 14.82 -92.40 0.37
CA SER A 585 15.13 -91.01 0.09
C SER A 585 16.62 -90.69 0.26
N TRP A 586 17.09 -89.73 -0.55
CA TRP A 586 18.49 -89.37 -0.69
C TRP A 586 18.65 -87.85 -0.58
N GLY A 587 19.75 -87.38 -0.01
CA GLY A 587 20.16 -85.99 0.01
C GLY A 587 21.53 -85.82 -0.64
N GLN A 588 21.76 -84.69 -1.30
CA GLN A 588 23.08 -84.33 -1.80
C GLN A 588 23.91 -83.67 -0.69
N TYR A 589 25.20 -83.99 -0.66
CA TYR A 589 26.24 -83.41 0.19
C TYR A 589 25.89 -83.45 1.69
N GLY A 590 25.79 -84.66 2.24
CA GLY A 590 25.49 -84.90 3.65
C GLY A 590 26.64 -84.51 4.57
N THR A 591 26.40 -83.51 5.43
CA THR A 591 27.26 -83.16 6.56
C THR A 591 26.58 -83.60 7.84
N HIS A 592 27.21 -84.50 8.58
CA HIS A 592 26.69 -85.03 9.83
C HIS A 592 26.76 -83.99 10.94
N VAL A 593 25.68 -83.87 11.72
CA VAL A 593 25.62 -83.09 12.96
C VAL A 593 25.79 -84.08 14.10
N ASP A 594 27.02 -84.24 14.55
CA ASP A 594 27.43 -85.30 15.46
C ASP A 594 26.69 -85.21 16.80
N GLY A 595 26.00 -86.30 17.17
CA GLY A 595 25.30 -86.42 18.46
C GLY A 595 23.96 -85.67 18.54
N ALA A 596 23.47 -85.07 17.45
CA ALA A 596 22.14 -84.48 17.44
C ALA A 596 21.04 -85.54 17.22
N GLY A 597 20.12 -85.69 18.18
CA GLY A 597 19.00 -86.64 18.08
C GLY A 597 19.42 -88.08 18.43
N GLN A 598 18.80 -89.09 17.80
CA GLN A 598 19.07 -90.52 18.06
C GLN A 598 20.31 -91.03 17.29
N GLY A 599 21.47 -90.40 17.48
CA GLY A 599 22.74 -90.81 16.85
C GLY A 599 23.29 -89.85 15.78
N GLY A 600 22.52 -88.81 15.42
CA GLY A 600 22.94 -87.73 14.52
C GLY A 600 21.89 -87.38 13.47
N ILE A 601 21.87 -86.12 13.04
CA ILE A 601 21.09 -85.65 11.88
C ILE A 601 22.05 -85.17 10.80
N PHE A 602 21.54 -84.82 9.61
CA PHE A 602 22.36 -84.27 8.53
C PHE A 602 21.94 -82.86 8.15
N VAL A 603 22.92 -82.03 7.82
CA VAL A 603 22.74 -80.91 6.88
C VAL A 603 22.91 -81.47 5.48
N HIS A 604 21.88 -81.39 4.65
CA HIS A 604 21.90 -81.94 3.30
C HIS A 604 20.95 -81.16 2.36
N SER A 605 21.01 -81.43 1.06
CA SER A 605 20.06 -80.83 0.10
C SER A 605 18.61 -81.26 0.39
N ILE A 606 17.62 -80.71 -0.30
CA ILE A 606 16.26 -81.27 -0.30
C ILE A 606 16.31 -82.77 -0.61
N ALA A 607 15.49 -83.54 0.12
CA ALA A 607 15.42 -84.99 -0.05
C ALA A 607 14.71 -85.35 -1.36
N CYS A 608 15.30 -86.25 -2.14
CA CYS A 608 14.78 -86.81 -3.39
C CYS A 608 14.57 -88.32 -3.30
N GLY A 609 13.77 -88.90 -4.19
CA GLY A 609 13.42 -90.33 -4.16
C GLY A 609 14.55 -91.28 -4.62
N SER A 610 15.58 -90.76 -5.29
CA SER A 610 16.74 -91.53 -5.75
C SER A 610 17.99 -90.64 -5.77
N ALA A 611 19.18 -91.24 -5.77
CA ALA A 611 20.47 -90.55 -5.85
C ALA A 611 20.75 -89.97 -7.26
N ASN A 612 19.91 -89.02 -7.69
CA ASN A 612 19.95 -88.40 -9.01
C ASN A 612 19.71 -86.87 -8.91
N SER A 613 20.55 -86.07 -9.58
CA SER A 613 20.46 -84.60 -9.62
C SER A 613 19.19 -84.07 -10.30
N TYR A 614 18.53 -84.88 -11.13
CA TYR A 614 17.25 -84.58 -11.77
C TYR A 614 16.08 -85.35 -11.11
N ASN A 615 16.06 -85.49 -9.77
CA ASN A 615 14.91 -86.06 -9.04
C ASN A 615 14.42 -85.23 -7.83
N LEU A 616 14.62 -83.91 -7.85
CA LEU A 616 14.24 -82.97 -6.80
C LEU A 616 12.74 -82.63 -6.82
N PRO A 617 12.00 -82.82 -5.70
CA PRO A 617 10.60 -82.43 -5.61
C PRO A 617 10.42 -80.91 -5.52
N VAL A 618 9.78 -80.31 -6.53
CA VAL A 618 9.46 -78.87 -6.60
C VAL A 618 8.71 -78.39 -5.33
N SER A 619 7.76 -79.18 -4.84
CA SER A 619 6.97 -78.83 -3.65
C SER A 619 7.81 -78.80 -2.36
N ALA A 620 8.89 -79.58 -2.29
CA ALA A 620 9.83 -79.53 -1.17
C ALA A 620 10.83 -78.37 -1.31
N TYR A 621 11.23 -78.03 -2.54
CA TYR A 621 12.04 -76.85 -2.83
C TYR A 621 11.35 -75.56 -2.39
N LEU A 622 10.09 -75.38 -2.79
CA LEU A 622 9.31 -74.19 -2.44
C LEU A 622 8.99 -74.06 -0.93
N LYS A 623 9.22 -75.13 -0.15
CA LYS A 623 9.12 -75.10 1.32
C LYS A 623 10.40 -74.66 2.03
N LEU A 624 11.51 -74.44 1.32
CA LEU A 624 12.77 -74.01 1.93
C LEU A 624 12.60 -72.71 2.73
N GLY A 625 13.02 -72.75 4.01
CA GLY A 625 12.81 -71.68 4.97
C GLY A 625 11.61 -71.87 5.89
N SER A 626 10.83 -72.94 5.70
CA SER A 626 9.80 -73.39 6.64
C SER A 626 10.14 -74.80 7.16
N PRO A 627 9.68 -75.21 8.35
CA PRO A 627 9.79 -76.59 8.79
C PRO A 627 9.29 -77.57 7.72
N ALA A 628 10.13 -78.53 7.34
CA ALA A 628 9.83 -79.45 6.23
C ALA A 628 10.66 -80.75 6.26
N SER A 629 11.25 -81.13 7.38
CA SER A 629 12.06 -82.36 7.52
C SER A 629 11.61 -83.23 8.68
N HIS A 630 12.19 -84.42 8.81
CA HIS A 630 12.08 -85.29 9.99
C HIS A 630 13.39 -85.17 10.81
N GLY A 631 13.64 -83.98 11.37
CA GLY A 631 14.83 -83.69 12.19
C GLY A 631 16.05 -83.11 11.45
N CYS A 632 16.31 -83.50 10.19
CA CYS A 632 17.46 -82.99 9.43
C CYS A 632 17.36 -81.50 9.04
N ILE A 633 18.48 -80.88 8.67
CA ILE A 633 18.52 -79.50 8.18
C ILE A 633 18.64 -79.53 6.67
N ARG A 634 17.56 -79.16 5.96
CA ARG A 634 17.50 -79.18 4.50
C ARG A 634 17.85 -77.82 3.92
N THR A 635 18.62 -77.79 2.84
CA THR A 635 18.97 -76.58 2.07
C THR A 635 18.98 -76.86 0.56
N CYS A 636 19.28 -75.86 -0.28
CA CYS A 636 19.51 -76.10 -1.71
C CYS A 636 20.84 -76.82 -1.94
N VAL A 637 21.01 -77.45 -3.10
CA VAL A 637 22.17 -78.30 -3.40
C VAL A 637 23.49 -77.52 -3.35
N ALA A 638 23.55 -76.29 -3.90
CA ALA A 638 24.75 -75.45 -3.81
C ALA A 638 25.17 -75.19 -2.35
N ASP A 639 24.22 -74.84 -1.49
CA ASP A 639 24.52 -74.51 -0.11
C ASP A 639 24.86 -75.76 0.71
N ALA A 640 24.24 -76.91 0.43
CA ALA A 640 24.61 -78.19 1.05
C ALA A 640 26.05 -78.58 0.69
N LYS A 641 26.41 -78.48 -0.60
CA LYS A 641 27.79 -78.68 -1.06
C LYS A 641 28.75 -77.73 -0.36
N TRP A 642 28.38 -76.45 -0.28
CA TRP A 642 29.21 -75.44 0.35
C TRP A 642 29.50 -75.78 1.82
N VAL A 643 28.48 -76.18 2.60
CA VAL A 643 28.66 -76.61 3.99
C VAL A 643 29.53 -77.85 4.08
N TYR A 644 29.28 -78.85 3.23
CA TYR A 644 30.07 -80.09 3.16
C TYR A 644 31.56 -79.83 2.89
N GLU A 645 31.87 -78.90 1.99
CA GLU A 645 33.23 -78.56 1.60
C GLU A 645 33.95 -77.69 2.64
N ASN A 646 33.24 -76.78 3.30
CA ASN A 646 33.86 -75.70 4.06
C ASN A 646 33.69 -75.79 5.59
N CYS A 647 32.71 -76.55 6.09
CA CYS A 647 32.37 -76.58 7.53
C CYS A 647 32.77 -77.88 8.24
N ASN A 648 33.59 -78.73 7.61
CA ASN A 648 34.08 -79.95 8.27
C ASN A 648 34.91 -79.61 9.52
N GLY A 649 34.58 -80.20 10.67
CA GLY A 649 35.17 -79.90 11.97
C GLY A 649 34.63 -78.65 12.67
N SER A 650 33.74 -77.88 12.03
CA SER A 650 33.17 -76.66 12.61
C SER A 650 32.15 -76.98 13.71
N THR A 651 32.02 -76.08 14.69
CA THR A 651 30.93 -76.18 15.69
C THR A 651 29.64 -75.60 15.11
N ILE A 652 28.51 -76.26 15.35
CA ILE A 652 27.17 -75.79 15.00
C ILE A 652 26.34 -75.57 16.26
N TYR A 653 25.67 -74.42 16.35
CA TYR A 653 24.72 -74.10 17.42
C TYR A 653 23.30 -73.97 16.85
N ILE A 654 22.41 -74.84 17.28
CA ILE A 654 21.01 -74.90 16.82
C ILE A 654 20.11 -74.36 17.93
N PHE A 655 19.27 -73.36 17.62
CA PHE A 655 18.44 -72.67 18.60
C PHE A 655 17.14 -72.11 18.00
N ASP A 656 16.26 -71.62 18.87
CA ASP A 656 15.06 -70.87 18.49
C ASP A 656 15.29 -69.37 18.68
N GLY A 657 15.35 -68.61 17.58
CA GLY A 657 15.41 -67.17 17.64
C GLY A 657 14.04 -66.52 17.85
N THR A 658 14.03 -65.20 18.04
CA THR A 658 12.79 -64.41 17.98
C THR A 658 12.35 -64.27 16.51
N TYR A 659 11.11 -64.61 16.22
CA TYR A 659 10.55 -64.48 14.87
C TYR A 659 10.71 -63.06 14.31
N LYS A 660 11.15 -62.96 13.07
CA LYS A 660 11.22 -61.73 12.29
C LYS A 660 10.32 -61.84 11.08
N SER A 661 9.44 -60.85 10.89
CA SER A 661 8.57 -60.76 9.72
C SER A 661 9.36 -60.47 8.44
N ASP A 662 10.40 -59.64 8.55
CA ASP A 662 11.21 -59.22 7.40
C ASP A 662 12.37 -60.20 7.14
N GLU A 663 12.44 -60.74 5.92
CA GLU A 663 13.51 -61.63 5.47
C GLU A 663 14.89 -61.00 5.68
N VAL A 664 15.02 -59.68 5.48
CA VAL A 664 16.30 -58.97 5.65
C VAL A 664 16.88 -58.99 7.06
N PHE A 665 16.05 -59.31 8.06
CA PHE A 665 16.41 -59.36 9.47
C PHE A 665 16.34 -60.79 10.05
N LYS A 666 16.04 -61.80 9.23
CA LYS A 666 16.13 -63.22 9.61
C LYS A 666 17.61 -63.63 9.67
N GLY A 667 18.18 -63.63 10.87
CA GLY A 667 19.62 -63.71 11.08
C GLY A 667 20.33 -62.39 10.72
N PRO A 668 21.65 -62.28 10.96
CA PRO A 668 22.36 -61.01 10.82
C PRO A 668 22.47 -60.52 9.37
N LEU A 669 22.60 -61.43 8.40
CA LEU A 669 22.67 -61.11 6.96
C LEU A 669 21.35 -61.33 6.22
N GLY A 670 20.24 -61.47 6.95
CA GLY A 670 18.94 -61.81 6.40
C GLY A 670 18.91 -63.19 5.74
N ARG A 671 17.73 -63.60 5.30
CA ARG A 671 17.53 -64.88 4.62
C ARG A 671 17.48 -64.66 3.12
N ARG A 672 18.34 -65.35 2.37
CA ARG A 672 18.42 -65.22 0.90
C ARG A 672 17.09 -65.58 0.24
N ALA A 673 16.72 -64.86 -0.81
CA ALA A 673 15.60 -65.23 -1.67
C ALA A 673 15.81 -66.62 -2.27
N ILE A 674 14.72 -67.37 -2.43
CA ILE A 674 14.75 -68.63 -3.16
C ILE A 674 14.81 -68.34 -4.67
N THR A 675 15.65 -69.06 -5.40
CA THR A 675 15.74 -68.91 -6.86
C THR A 675 14.43 -69.36 -7.51
N PRO A 676 13.72 -68.48 -8.26
CA PRO A 676 12.47 -68.88 -8.90
C PRO A 676 12.70 -69.93 -10.00
N LEU A 677 11.85 -70.95 -10.03
CA LEU A 677 11.81 -71.97 -11.08
C LEU A 677 11.03 -71.42 -12.30
N LYS A 678 11.65 -70.56 -13.13
CA LYS A 678 11.00 -69.99 -14.34
C LYS A 678 11.07 -70.95 -15.53
N GLY A 679 9.97 -71.10 -16.26
CA GLY A 679 9.91 -71.82 -17.55
C GLY A 679 9.70 -73.34 -17.46
N ILE A 680 9.52 -73.89 -16.26
CA ILE A 680 9.39 -75.32 -16.04
C ILE A 680 7.91 -75.71 -16.10
N LYS A 681 7.41 -76.06 -17.29
CA LYS A 681 6.11 -76.71 -17.47
C LYS A 681 6.27 -78.20 -17.13
N ASN A 682 5.50 -78.70 -16.16
CA ASN A 682 5.31 -80.13 -15.83
C ASN A 682 6.61 -80.98 -15.76
N GLY A 683 7.30 -80.96 -14.61
CA GLY A 683 8.30 -81.99 -14.28
C GLY A 683 9.78 -81.55 -14.27
N GLY A 684 10.12 -80.33 -13.86
CA GLY A 684 11.52 -79.98 -13.60
C GLY A 684 11.97 -80.54 -12.27
N TYR A 685 12.74 -81.62 -12.33
CA TYR A 685 13.20 -82.36 -11.18
C TYR A 685 14.62 -81.95 -10.74
N TYR A 686 15.10 -80.74 -10.98
CA TYR A 686 16.48 -80.35 -10.60
C TYR A 686 16.52 -79.11 -9.71
N ASP A 687 17.54 -79.01 -8.85
CA ASP A 687 17.82 -77.78 -8.11
C ASP A 687 18.48 -76.79 -9.08
N PRO A 688 17.94 -75.58 -9.31
CA PRO A 688 18.59 -74.59 -10.17
C PRO A 688 19.94 -74.09 -9.62
N THR A 689 20.30 -74.50 -8.40
CA THR A 689 21.60 -74.23 -7.79
C THR A 689 22.54 -75.44 -7.80
N ASP A 690 22.13 -76.62 -8.26
CA ASP A 690 23.02 -77.79 -8.32
C ASP A 690 24.16 -77.52 -9.32
N PRO A 691 25.44 -77.47 -8.88
CA PRO A 691 26.56 -77.22 -9.77
C PRO A 691 26.85 -78.38 -10.73
N ALA A 692 26.19 -79.53 -10.56
CA ALA A 692 26.34 -80.72 -11.41
C ALA A 692 25.14 -80.95 -12.36
N ALA A 693 24.12 -80.09 -12.35
CA ALA A 693 22.89 -80.22 -13.13
C ALA A 693 22.90 -79.46 -14.46
#